data_AF-A0AAC9MWB6-F1
#
_entry.id   AF-A0AAC9MWB6-F1
#
_cell.length_a   1.000
_cell.length_b   1.000
_cell.length_c   1.000
_cell.angle_alpha   90.00
_cell.angle_beta   90.00
_cell.angle_gamma   90.00
#
_symmetry.space_group_name_H-M   'P 1'
#
loop_
_entity.id
_entity.type
_entity.pdbx_description
1 polymer ?
#
loop_
_entity_poly.entity_id
_entity_poly.type
_entity_poly.pdbx_seq_one_letter_code
_entity_poly.pdbx_strand_id
1 'polypeptide(L)'
;MIDQDGLLMSWGHSAAEVGPENTGPSIPRPDALRPAPLARMAAEEVLNENQLNGLLRDGGYPLTVVENHAGVLLTGPGTGAGIQIRGPVDRLALYRVLVRLRQTRVRPDLGWQQDIVGQAEAGGAFREQTTGDRRNFDVLGERQVAEPRSDPAAGSPPGPFLLRCALLPADRVETLLPSGDLPEQFAAETASRLEFLTDPDGSLTFPIEVAGAEHAHRASIGYRTLVGELTSSPNTMLLAEPDLRGGRGPWQVELETEPGAAPLYGGSQQIWPAESVVRRQTQHRLQRCWTLIEILRTDPLLRLYAAARPVLAALVDVESGATAVLRSPQVHPAHPEFPGGTLPVSINALTSGQDRHSPTLLQRALENRFERSESELEHFIEFLIRPLATVFRVLIDRYGFGLAGLHDKNVAIELSPELHLTGRVVLCDPTLPTEPGRPDSGESGASMSALYDLIGVLTVAFRRCTGWFDRYSAAEVRRAVTDVLHDELRFLRPETVRRLGSRHPLREFVHCVPTGQDDRLKEVLAEVRRQTQARRTGQTSQRPSVLIQLDLADPERALPGLRRFRRDVTDAGGEVFLTNGGRLRQTALTAKNSPDLAMVAVIAQTSANWTLLDREFPSAIRLAVAAPDDAPAARSEQAIQDFETTPWSAVEPGEQALPRLSYACSLAGLRIGELRTNRPARGQAVRLSMAESRGIVAQLVRGADSAAVRVAANARRHLADRLATVDSAHDRIVALIHHVLTRKQFIKGSRSNYSVEQARQDMLPFLHTDQPIRMVITGFPIKHGQNGLKASGPLPDLAELGVLVRLRELAKAVGQVYPPGVRLTVLTDGQHFHSRPDSATTAYQRILRDYLAMVGAGDVIELIDIDDLAHERLSQDRKAERQRRIRRYHRGLLELLGDLDVSVDPLRVLEEIGRLALQPDDRVLDVDLARELLSALPDFFHSALYSTAPEHPDSTDLMGFSARVFADVFDVRDPRAHPEVLRARRQVLRRAWRSAVRYVVVRQADHDSHYEDVFSSRVRLTNVPRPGRCGFSGLGGSGLLPWHGTGAVDRRGNVSADFAVSLYDQAFVPVYSPLIGNRQPWMMVPITASEVAPGERGARLNPEFAGTIRLRKR
;
A
#
# COMPACT_ATOMS: atom_id res chain seq x y z
N MET A 1 -18.48 54.59 9.65
CA MET A 1 -17.77 55.77 9.13
C MET A 1 -16.55 55.26 8.38
N ILE A 2 -16.55 55.43 7.05
CA ILE A 2 -15.46 55.84 6.13
C ILE A 2 -14.05 55.29 6.46
N ASP A 3 -13.24 54.69 5.59
CA ASP A 3 -13.30 54.22 4.20
C ASP A 3 -11.90 53.63 3.89
N GLN A 4 -11.79 52.93 2.76
CA GLN A 4 -10.60 52.78 1.91
C GLN A 4 -9.43 51.84 2.25
N ASP A 5 -9.27 50.91 1.30
CA ASP A 5 -8.05 50.57 0.56
C ASP A 5 -7.02 49.58 1.12
N GLY A 6 -7.01 48.39 0.49
CA GLY A 6 -6.06 48.21 -0.60
C GLY A 6 -4.75 47.48 -0.30
N LEU A 7 -4.76 46.17 -0.60
CA LEU A 7 -3.83 45.53 -1.55
C LEU A 7 -2.34 45.32 -1.16
N LEU A 8 -2.02 44.01 -1.09
CA LEU A 8 -0.98 43.31 -1.87
C LEU A 8 0.51 43.38 -1.43
N MET A 9 1.01 42.18 -1.15
CA MET A 9 2.31 41.61 -1.56
C MET A 9 3.61 42.31 -1.13
N SER A 10 4.45 41.58 -0.38
CA SER A 10 5.67 40.98 -0.95
C SER A 10 6.47 40.25 0.12
N TRP A 11 6.82 39.00 -0.17
CA TRP A 11 7.95 38.31 0.45
C TRP A 11 9.16 38.54 -0.45
N GLY A 12 10.18 39.22 0.06
CA GLY A 12 11.45 39.46 -0.62
C GLY A 12 12.52 39.89 0.38
N HIS A 13 13.59 39.10 0.47
CA HIS A 13 14.76 39.27 1.34
C HIS A 13 15.49 40.61 1.16
N SER A 14 15.99 41.22 2.25
CA SER A 14 17.41 41.57 2.43
C SER A 14 17.66 42.22 3.81
N ALA A 15 18.87 42.03 4.32
CA ALA A 15 19.41 42.51 5.58
C ALA A 15 19.65 44.03 5.64
N ALA A 16 19.54 44.62 6.83
CA ALA A 16 20.41 45.70 7.34
C ALA A 16 20.20 45.88 8.86
N GLU A 17 21.32 46.05 9.55
CA GLU A 17 21.52 46.18 10.99
C GLU A 17 20.94 47.48 11.60
N VAL A 18 20.68 47.48 12.91
CA VAL A 18 21.25 48.41 13.94
C VAL A 18 20.72 47.99 15.33
N GLY A 19 21.63 47.68 16.26
CA GLY A 19 21.36 47.41 17.70
C GLY A 19 21.15 48.69 18.53
N PRO A 20 20.79 48.59 19.83
CA PRO A 20 21.79 48.42 20.90
C PRO A 20 21.36 47.41 21.99
N GLU A 21 22.23 46.50 22.42
CA GLU A 21 23.18 46.54 23.57
C GLU A 21 22.61 46.20 24.96
N ASN A 22 23.21 45.12 25.51
CA ASN A 22 23.50 44.80 26.91
C ASN A 22 22.41 44.10 27.76
N THR A 23 22.66 43.03 28.54
CA THR A 23 23.89 42.28 28.88
C THR A 23 23.52 41.05 29.74
N GLY A 24 24.05 39.85 29.41
CA GLY A 24 24.33 38.74 30.34
C GLY A 24 23.38 37.51 30.34
N PRO A 25 23.87 36.32 30.74
CA PRO A 25 25.06 35.60 30.28
C PRO A 25 24.70 34.62 29.14
N SER A 26 25.62 34.48 28.19
CA SER A 26 25.51 33.71 26.95
C SER A 26 25.32 32.20 27.18
N ILE A 27 24.19 31.68 26.70
CA ILE A 27 24.01 30.27 26.35
C ILE A 27 24.94 29.96 25.16
N PRO A 28 25.85 28.98 25.24
CA PRO A 28 26.72 28.64 24.12
C PRO A 28 25.91 28.03 22.96
N ARG A 29 26.16 28.54 21.75
CA ARG A 29 25.63 28.02 20.47
C ARG A 29 26.05 26.54 20.27
N PRO A 30 25.26 25.69 19.60
CA PRO A 30 25.59 24.28 19.36
C PRO A 30 26.71 23.99 18.36
N ASP A 31 27.60 24.95 18.06
CA ASP A 31 28.69 24.77 17.08
C ASP A 31 30.04 24.38 17.73
N ALA A 32 30.03 23.91 18.98
CA ALA A 32 31.23 23.47 19.68
C ALA A 32 31.04 22.11 20.36
N LEU A 33 30.75 21.06 19.58
CA LEU A 33 31.12 19.70 19.97
C LEU A 33 32.41 19.34 19.24
N ARG A 34 33.51 19.36 20.00
CA ARG A 34 34.81 18.82 19.57
C ARG A 34 34.64 17.40 19.04
N PRO A 35 35.17 17.06 17.84
CA PRO A 35 35.31 15.67 17.44
C PRO A 35 36.59 15.08 18.05
N ALA A 36 36.48 14.25 19.08
CA ALA A 36 37.47 13.21 19.42
C ALA A 36 36.91 12.31 20.54
N PRO A 37 37.01 10.97 20.41
CA PRO A 37 38.20 10.28 19.93
C PRO A 37 37.91 9.36 18.72
N LEU A 38 37.74 9.97 17.53
CA LEU A 38 37.86 9.29 16.22
C LEU A 38 39.33 9.09 15.80
N ALA A 39 40.30 9.52 16.61
CA ALA A 39 41.72 9.57 16.28
C ALA A 39 42.48 8.25 16.48
N ARG A 40 41.81 7.13 16.77
CA ARG A 40 42.47 5.81 16.96
C ARG A 40 42.04 4.70 15.99
N MET A 41 41.07 4.95 15.10
CA MET A 41 40.69 4.03 14.02
C MET A 41 41.49 4.25 12.72
N ALA A 42 42.52 5.12 12.74
CA ALA A 42 43.34 5.49 11.58
C ALA A 42 44.65 4.69 11.49
N ALA A 43 44.60 3.40 11.80
CA ALA A 43 45.64 2.44 11.46
C ALA A 43 44.90 1.26 10.83
N GLU A 44 44.41 1.40 9.60
CA GLU A 44 45.02 0.99 8.33
C GLU A 44 44.00 1.46 7.26
N GLU A 45 44.24 2.07 6.11
CA GLU A 45 45.37 2.32 5.22
C GLU A 45 45.07 3.73 4.63
N VAL A 46 45.88 4.75 4.96
CA VAL A 46 45.68 6.10 4.39
C VAL A 46 45.99 6.02 2.90
N LEU A 47 44.97 6.24 2.06
CA LEU A 47 45.12 6.13 0.62
C LEU A 47 45.80 7.39 0.08
N ASN A 48 46.81 7.19 -0.75
CA ASN A 48 47.44 8.28 -1.48
C ASN A 48 46.59 8.72 -2.69
N GLU A 49 46.93 9.86 -3.27
CA GLU A 49 46.23 10.45 -4.43
C GLU A 49 46.05 9.44 -5.57
N ASN A 50 47.07 8.64 -5.89
CA ASN A 50 47.01 7.66 -6.97
C ASN A 50 46.04 6.51 -6.67
N GLN A 51 46.02 6.02 -5.43
CA GLN A 51 45.07 4.99 -4.99
C GLN A 51 43.63 5.51 -5.00
N LEU A 52 43.41 6.77 -4.61
CA LEU A 52 42.09 7.40 -4.66
C LEU A 52 41.62 7.67 -6.08
N ASN A 53 42.50 8.17 -6.95
CA ASN A 53 42.23 8.34 -8.36
C ASN A 53 41.98 6.99 -9.06
N GLY A 54 42.66 5.93 -8.64
CA GLY A 54 42.37 4.54 -9.03
C GLY A 54 40.95 4.13 -8.65
N LEU A 55 40.59 4.23 -7.36
CA LEU A 55 39.25 3.89 -6.87
C LEU A 55 38.12 4.68 -7.54
N LEU A 56 38.33 5.97 -7.84
CA LEU A 56 37.36 6.80 -8.54
C LEU A 56 37.21 6.38 -10.00
N ARG A 57 38.32 6.05 -10.67
CA ARG A 57 38.35 5.57 -12.04
C ARG A 57 37.70 4.20 -12.18
N ASP A 58 38.08 3.27 -11.32
CA ASP A 58 37.55 1.90 -11.28
C ASP A 58 36.05 1.91 -10.92
N GLY A 59 35.65 2.77 -9.98
CA GLY A 59 34.25 3.00 -9.63
C GLY A 59 33.43 3.79 -10.66
N GLY A 60 34.03 4.25 -11.76
CA GLY A 60 33.35 4.99 -12.83
C GLY A 60 32.81 6.36 -12.42
N TYR A 61 33.46 7.02 -11.46
CA TYR A 61 33.10 8.37 -11.01
C TYR A 61 33.85 9.43 -11.84
N PRO A 62 33.17 10.47 -12.36
CA PRO A 62 33.81 11.53 -13.15
C PRO A 62 34.55 12.55 -12.27
N LEU A 63 35.21 12.07 -11.21
CA LEU A 63 35.90 12.88 -10.22
C LEU A 63 37.38 12.56 -10.22
N THR A 64 38.20 13.56 -9.94
CA THR A 64 39.64 13.44 -9.77
C THR A 64 40.05 14.02 -8.43
N VAL A 65 41.06 13.41 -7.85
CA VAL A 65 41.67 13.85 -6.60
C VAL A 65 42.76 14.86 -6.96
N VAL A 66 42.71 16.01 -6.30
CA VAL A 66 43.72 17.08 -6.39
C VAL A 66 44.19 17.37 -4.98
N GLU A 67 45.47 17.17 -4.72
CA GLU A 67 46.07 17.50 -3.43
C GLU A 67 46.48 18.98 -3.40
N ASN A 68 46.12 19.70 -2.33
CA ASN A 68 46.54 21.09 -2.12
C ASN A 68 47.01 21.34 -0.67
N HIS A 69 47.48 22.55 -0.39
CA HIS A 69 48.02 22.93 0.93
C HIS A 69 47.02 22.80 2.10
N ALA A 70 45.73 22.62 1.82
CA ALA A 70 44.66 22.42 2.81
C ALA A 70 44.19 20.95 2.89
N GLY A 71 44.76 20.03 2.10
CA GLY A 71 44.44 18.60 2.08
C GLY A 71 43.96 18.10 0.72
N VAL A 72 43.31 16.93 0.73
CA VAL A 72 42.84 16.25 -0.48
C VAL A 72 41.49 16.80 -0.93
N LEU A 73 41.40 17.25 -2.17
CA LEU A 73 40.22 17.86 -2.79
C LEU A 73 39.69 17.00 -3.94
N LEU A 74 38.39 16.71 -3.97
CA LEU A 74 37.75 16.09 -5.13
C LEU A 74 37.22 17.15 -6.08
N THR A 75 37.62 17.06 -7.35
CA THR A 75 37.21 17.99 -8.41
C THR A 75 36.60 17.23 -9.58
N GLY A 76 35.57 17.82 -10.20
CA GLY A 76 34.81 17.21 -11.31
C GLY A 76 33.39 17.80 -11.45
N PRO A 77 32.57 17.31 -12.39
CA PRO A 77 31.24 17.84 -12.67
C PRO A 77 30.35 17.83 -11.41
N GLY A 78 29.74 18.98 -11.08
CA GLY A 78 28.85 19.12 -9.92
C GLY A 78 29.54 19.36 -8.57
N THR A 79 30.87 19.44 -8.51
CA THR A 79 31.62 19.67 -7.26
C THR A 79 31.90 21.16 -6.95
N GLY A 80 31.65 22.07 -7.90
CA GLY A 80 31.95 23.50 -7.73
C GLY A 80 33.47 23.76 -7.65
N ALA A 81 33.92 24.48 -6.62
CA ALA A 81 35.35 24.74 -6.35
C ALA A 81 36.13 23.52 -5.81
N GLY A 82 35.49 22.35 -5.77
CA GLY A 82 36.03 21.11 -5.23
C GLY A 82 35.58 20.83 -3.79
N ILE A 83 35.50 19.55 -3.43
CA ILE A 83 35.09 19.11 -2.09
C ILE A 83 36.27 18.55 -1.32
N GLN A 84 36.53 19.16 -0.16
CA GLN A 84 37.61 18.75 0.73
C GLN A 84 37.24 17.46 1.48
N ILE A 85 38.10 16.44 1.39
CA ILE A 85 38.00 15.25 2.24
C ILE A 85 38.71 15.57 3.57
N ARG A 86 37.96 15.65 4.67
CA ARG A 86 38.51 15.99 5.99
C ARG A 86 38.92 14.73 6.75
N GLY A 87 40.17 14.67 7.21
CA GLY A 87 40.72 13.55 8.00
C GLY A 87 41.64 12.65 7.16
N PRO A 88 42.19 11.57 7.74
CA PRO A 88 42.92 10.56 6.97
C PRO A 88 42.02 10.05 5.85
N VAL A 89 42.52 10.08 4.61
CA VAL A 89 41.71 9.80 3.42
C VAL A 89 41.68 8.29 3.21
N ASP A 90 40.70 7.65 3.84
CA ASP A 90 40.40 6.23 3.66
C ASP A 90 39.25 6.02 2.65
N ARG A 91 38.98 4.75 2.30
CA ARG A 91 37.90 4.38 1.37
C ARG A 91 36.53 4.87 1.85
N LEU A 92 36.30 4.92 3.17
CA LEU A 92 35.03 5.33 3.75
C LEU A 92 34.82 6.85 3.68
N ALA A 93 35.88 7.64 3.84
CA ALA A 93 35.87 9.09 3.68
C ALA A 93 35.59 9.48 2.22
N LEU A 94 36.22 8.78 1.27
CA LEU A 94 35.92 8.92 -0.15
C LEU A 94 34.44 8.58 -0.44
N TYR A 95 33.98 7.42 0.04
CA TYR A 95 32.59 6.97 -0.12
C TYR A 95 31.58 7.97 0.46
N ARG A 96 31.83 8.54 1.65
CA ARG A 96 30.97 9.59 2.25
C ARG A 96 30.82 10.82 1.36
N VAL A 97 31.92 11.25 0.72
CA VAL A 97 31.88 12.40 -0.19
C VAL A 97 31.14 12.06 -1.49
N LEU A 98 31.35 10.85 -2.03
CA LEU A 98 30.62 10.35 -3.21
C LEU A 98 29.11 10.27 -2.98
N VAL A 99 28.69 9.75 -1.82
CA VAL A 99 27.29 9.69 -1.38
C VAL A 99 26.71 11.11 -1.23
N ARG A 100 27.45 12.02 -0.59
CA ARG A 100 27.02 13.42 -0.40
C ARG A 100 26.84 14.17 -1.72
N LEU A 101 27.67 13.86 -2.71
CA LEU A 101 27.59 14.40 -4.07
C LEU A 101 26.46 13.76 -4.90
N ARG A 102 25.79 12.71 -4.40
CA ARG A 102 24.80 11.91 -5.15
C ARG A 102 25.32 11.42 -6.50
N GLN A 103 26.62 11.14 -6.58
CA GLN A 103 27.23 10.66 -7.82
C GLN A 103 26.87 9.19 -8.00
N THR A 104 26.08 8.91 -9.03
CA THR A 104 25.73 7.55 -9.42
C THR A 104 26.77 6.98 -10.37
N ARG A 105 27.21 5.74 -10.16
CA ARG A 105 28.15 5.05 -11.06
C ARG A 105 27.62 5.02 -12.49
N VAL A 106 28.51 5.21 -13.46
CA VAL A 106 28.20 5.02 -14.89
C VAL A 106 28.28 3.55 -15.29
N ARG A 107 29.08 2.73 -14.58
CA ARG A 107 29.22 1.29 -14.80
C ARG A 107 29.08 0.50 -13.49
N PRO A 108 28.36 -0.64 -13.48
CA PRO A 108 28.37 -1.56 -12.34
C PRO A 108 29.71 -2.30 -12.31
N ASP A 109 30.45 -2.16 -11.21
CA ASP A 109 31.63 -2.98 -10.91
C ASP A 109 31.31 -3.87 -9.70
N LEU A 110 31.18 -5.17 -9.97
CA LEU A 110 30.85 -6.22 -9.00
C LEU A 110 31.97 -6.41 -7.96
N GLY A 111 33.24 -6.27 -8.37
CA GLY A 111 34.39 -6.51 -7.50
C GLY A 111 34.45 -5.49 -6.37
N TRP A 112 34.23 -4.21 -6.68
CA TRP A 112 34.15 -3.16 -5.66
C TRP A 112 32.99 -3.33 -4.67
N GLN A 113 31.84 -3.84 -5.12
CA GLN A 113 30.69 -4.09 -4.23
C GLN A 113 30.95 -5.27 -3.30
N GLN A 114 31.56 -6.33 -3.84
CA GLN A 114 31.96 -7.51 -3.08
C GLN A 114 33.07 -7.19 -2.08
N ASP A 115 34.03 -6.32 -2.42
CA ASP A 115 35.06 -5.84 -1.49
C ASP A 115 34.47 -5.02 -0.34
N ILE A 116 33.47 -4.17 -0.59
CA ILE A 116 32.82 -3.39 0.48
C ILE A 116 31.97 -4.29 1.39
N VAL A 117 31.20 -5.23 0.83
CA VAL A 117 30.42 -6.20 1.63
C VAL A 117 31.35 -7.13 2.39
N GLY A 118 32.36 -7.66 1.71
CA GLY A 118 33.38 -8.54 2.28
C GLY A 118 34.17 -7.86 3.40
N GLN A 119 34.52 -6.57 3.26
CA GLN A 119 35.16 -5.81 4.36
C GLN A 119 34.17 -5.38 5.46
N ALA A 120 32.90 -5.13 5.13
CA ALA A 120 31.86 -4.87 6.14
C ALA A 120 31.53 -6.13 6.96
N GLU A 121 31.55 -7.31 6.34
CA GLU A 121 31.36 -8.61 6.99
C GLU A 121 32.63 -9.08 7.71
N ALA A 122 33.82 -8.93 7.11
CA ALA A 122 35.11 -9.30 7.71
C ALA A 122 35.49 -8.37 8.88
N GLY A 123 35.11 -7.09 8.82
CA GLY A 123 35.27 -6.15 9.92
C GLY A 123 34.38 -6.42 11.14
N GLY A 124 33.41 -7.34 11.02
CA GLY A 124 32.50 -7.75 12.11
C GLY A 124 32.94 -8.99 12.89
N ALA A 125 34.08 -9.60 12.57
CA ALA A 125 34.55 -10.82 13.21
C ALA A 125 35.20 -10.57 14.59
N PHE A 126 34.42 -10.11 15.57
CA PHE A 126 34.82 -10.20 16.97
C PHE A 126 34.53 -11.62 17.48
N ARG A 127 35.58 -12.39 17.79
CA ARG A 127 35.46 -13.70 18.47
C ARG A 127 34.82 -13.52 19.84
N GLU A 128 33.85 -14.38 20.12
CA GLU A 128 33.03 -14.45 21.32
C GLU A 128 33.82 -14.35 22.63
N GLN A 129 33.36 -13.46 23.53
CA GLN A 129 33.46 -13.70 24.97
C GLN A 129 32.32 -13.08 25.80
N THR A 130 31.24 -12.61 25.17
CA THR A 130 30.02 -12.16 25.89
C THR A 130 28.77 -12.72 25.23
N THR A 131 28.66 -14.04 25.19
CA THR A 131 27.47 -14.80 24.74
C THR A 131 26.34 -14.80 25.77
N GLY A 132 26.58 -14.30 26.99
CA GLY A 132 25.57 -14.30 28.07
C GLY A 132 24.48 -13.22 27.96
N ASP A 133 24.72 -12.10 27.27
CA ASP A 133 23.88 -10.89 27.42
C ASP A 133 23.18 -10.44 26.13
N ARG A 134 23.37 -11.16 25.01
CA ARG A 134 22.82 -10.79 23.69
C ARG A 134 21.36 -11.24 23.47
N ARG A 135 20.82 -12.13 24.30
CA ARG A 135 19.52 -12.80 24.06
C ARG A 135 18.37 -12.37 24.99
N ASN A 136 18.62 -11.45 25.92
CA ASN A 136 17.65 -11.11 26.97
C ASN A 136 17.06 -9.71 26.81
N PHE A 137 16.65 -9.32 25.60
CA PHE A 137 15.59 -8.31 25.51
C PHE A 137 14.26 -9.01 25.55
N ASP A 138 13.65 -8.83 26.69
CA ASP A 138 12.30 -9.23 26.93
C ASP A 138 11.37 -8.32 26.13
N VAL A 139 10.99 -8.80 24.93
CA VAL A 139 10.10 -8.08 24.00
C VAL A 139 8.78 -7.74 24.69
N LEU A 140 8.39 -8.48 25.73
CA LEU A 140 7.08 -8.41 26.40
C LEU A 140 7.14 -7.94 27.86
N GLY A 141 8.28 -8.01 28.53
CA GLY A 141 8.46 -7.56 29.92
C GLY A 141 8.14 -8.61 31.01
N GLU A 142 8.07 -9.89 30.65
CA GLU A 142 7.74 -11.01 31.54
C GLU A 142 8.92 -11.78 32.20
N ARG A 143 10.18 -11.60 31.78
CA ARG A 143 11.36 -12.26 32.36
C ARG A 143 12.07 -11.36 33.37
N GLN A 144 11.87 -11.63 34.66
CA GLN A 144 12.99 -11.52 35.61
C GLN A 144 14.12 -12.41 35.09
N VAL A 145 15.35 -11.88 35.08
CA VAL A 145 16.57 -12.60 34.73
C VAL A 145 16.69 -13.80 35.68
N ALA A 146 16.14 -14.94 35.29
CA ALA A 146 16.48 -16.20 35.91
C ALA A 146 17.95 -16.46 35.58
N GLU A 147 18.75 -16.72 36.63
CA GLU A 147 20.14 -17.13 36.51
C GLU A 147 20.32 -18.15 35.39
N PRO A 148 21.46 -18.11 34.66
CA PRO A 148 21.70 -18.99 33.54
C PRO A 148 21.50 -20.43 33.99
N ARG A 149 20.39 -21.04 33.56
CA ARG A 149 20.19 -22.48 33.71
C ARG A 149 21.34 -23.13 32.95
N SER A 150 22.13 -23.86 33.73
CA SER A 150 23.24 -24.74 33.34
C SER A 150 23.17 -25.19 31.89
N ASP A 151 24.30 -25.03 31.21
CA ASP A 151 24.57 -25.46 29.84
C ASP A 151 23.77 -26.71 29.44
N PRO A 152 23.11 -26.72 28.27
CA PRO A 152 22.57 -27.97 27.74
C PRO A 152 23.73 -28.96 27.62
N ALA A 153 23.53 -30.16 28.18
CA ALA A 153 24.52 -31.23 28.18
C ALA A 153 25.20 -31.35 26.81
N ALA A 154 26.53 -31.29 26.81
CA ALA A 154 27.37 -31.56 25.67
C ALA A 154 27.00 -32.94 25.09
N GLY A 155 26.25 -32.96 23.99
CA GLY A 155 25.71 -34.21 23.45
C GLY A 155 24.62 -34.09 22.40
N SER A 156 24.26 -32.90 21.92
CA SER A 156 23.57 -32.80 20.63
C SER A 156 24.64 -32.77 19.53
N PRO A 157 24.58 -33.65 18.52
CA PRO A 157 25.50 -33.54 17.39
C PRO A 157 25.34 -32.15 16.78
N PRO A 158 26.44 -31.47 16.40
CA PRO A 158 26.33 -30.29 15.56
C PRO A 158 25.43 -30.66 14.38
N GLY A 159 24.33 -29.93 14.19
CA GLY A 159 23.42 -30.18 13.07
C GLY A 159 24.24 -30.25 11.78
N PRO A 160 24.01 -31.25 10.92
CA PRO A 160 24.85 -31.41 9.75
C PRO A 160 24.58 -30.21 8.83
N PHE A 161 25.65 -29.72 8.19
CA PHE A 161 25.63 -28.68 7.15
C PHE A 161 25.52 -27.22 7.64
N LEU A 162 26.63 -26.72 8.18
CA LEU A 162 26.97 -25.30 8.08
C LEU A 162 27.50 -25.07 6.66
N LEU A 163 26.63 -24.65 5.74
CA LEU A 163 27.00 -24.23 4.39
C LEU A 163 27.84 -22.93 4.48
N ARG A 164 29.15 -23.06 4.68
CA ARG A 164 30.08 -21.94 4.53
C ARG A 164 30.17 -21.62 3.03
N CYS A 165 29.62 -20.48 2.66
CA CYS A 165 29.81 -19.89 1.34
C CYS A 165 31.28 -19.47 1.22
N ALA A 166 32.05 -20.10 0.34
CA ALA A 166 33.37 -19.61 -0.04
C ALA A 166 33.21 -18.68 -1.25
N LEU A 167 33.60 -17.40 -1.09
CA LEU A 167 34.00 -16.54 -2.20
C LEU A 167 35.47 -16.85 -2.48
N LEU A 168 35.84 -17.08 -3.74
CA LEU A 168 37.22 -17.36 -4.14
C LEU A 168 37.75 -16.32 -5.13
N PRO A 169 39.05 -15.95 -5.05
CA PRO A 169 39.73 -15.10 -6.04
C PRO A 169 40.11 -15.85 -7.32
N ALA A 170 40.24 -15.09 -8.41
CA ALA A 170 40.48 -15.56 -9.77
C ALA A 170 41.97 -15.59 -10.13
N ASP A 171 42.58 -16.78 -10.15
CA ASP A 171 43.80 -17.07 -10.90
C ASP A 171 44.11 -18.60 -11.01
N ARG A 172 43.74 -19.26 -12.14
CA ARG A 172 44.60 -20.12 -13.03
C ARG A 172 44.00 -21.42 -13.68
N VAL A 173 44.01 -21.43 -15.03
CA VAL A 173 44.22 -22.50 -16.09
C VAL A 173 42.97 -23.16 -16.73
N GLU A 174 43.00 -24.28 -17.50
CA GLU A 174 42.13 -24.59 -18.67
C GLU A 174 41.31 -25.92 -18.59
N THR A 175 40.27 -26.02 -19.45
CA THR A 175 39.50 -27.18 -20.02
C THR A 175 38.08 -27.51 -19.48
N LEU A 176 37.01 -27.17 -20.24
CA LEU A 176 35.60 -27.41 -19.85
C LEU A 176 34.57 -27.77 -20.96
N LEU A 177 34.95 -28.21 -22.16
CA LEU A 177 33.93 -28.58 -23.16
C LEU A 177 33.40 -30.02 -22.98
N PRO A 178 32.07 -30.25 -23.11
CA PRO A 178 31.49 -31.59 -23.07
C PRO A 178 32.04 -32.47 -24.20
N SER A 179 32.23 -33.76 -23.93
CA SER A 179 32.67 -34.73 -24.95
C SER A 179 31.50 -35.39 -25.71
N GLY A 180 30.25 -35.01 -25.41
CA GLY A 180 29.03 -35.51 -26.07
C GLY A 180 28.14 -34.39 -26.63
N ASP A 181 27.36 -34.72 -27.67
CA ASP A 181 26.48 -33.77 -28.36
C ASP A 181 25.23 -33.44 -27.52
N LEU A 182 25.14 -32.20 -27.03
CA LEU A 182 23.92 -31.62 -26.47
C LEU A 182 22.95 -31.25 -27.61
N PRO A 183 21.63 -31.27 -27.39
CA PRO A 183 20.68 -30.70 -28.34
C PRO A 183 21.02 -29.23 -28.64
N GLU A 184 21.08 -28.84 -29.92
CA GLU A 184 21.53 -27.50 -30.37
C GLU A 184 20.84 -26.35 -29.62
N GLN A 185 19.54 -26.49 -29.32
CA GLN A 185 18.74 -25.49 -28.62
C GLN A 185 19.21 -25.21 -27.18
N PHE A 186 19.94 -26.13 -26.54
CA PHE A 186 20.44 -25.99 -25.17
C PHE A 186 21.95 -25.80 -25.10
N ALA A 187 22.68 -26.06 -26.20
CA ALA A 187 24.13 -26.05 -26.25
C ALA A 187 24.73 -24.68 -25.90
N ALA A 188 24.18 -23.58 -26.45
CA ALA A 188 24.69 -22.23 -26.20
C ALA A 188 24.48 -21.75 -24.75
N GLU A 189 23.31 -22.05 -24.16
CA GLU A 189 22.98 -21.66 -22.79
C GLU A 189 23.71 -22.52 -21.75
N THR A 190 23.86 -23.82 -22.04
CA THR A 190 24.69 -24.75 -21.27
C THR A 190 26.15 -24.32 -21.29
N ALA A 191 26.68 -24.00 -22.48
CA ALA A 191 28.03 -23.48 -22.64
C ALA A 191 28.21 -22.19 -21.81
N SER A 192 27.31 -21.20 -21.90
CA SER A 192 27.38 -19.96 -21.13
C SER A 192 27.36 -20.15 -19.61
N ARG A 193 26.62 -21.14 -19.09
CA ARG A 193 26.58 -21.43 -17.64
C ARG A 193 27.79 -22.20 -17.14
N LEU A 194 28.36 -23.08 -17.96
CA LEU A 194 29.66 -23.71 -17.69
C LEU A 194 30.80 -22.68 -17.85
N GLU A 195 30.65 -21.70 -18.74
CA GLU A 195 31.56 -20.56 -18.94
C GLU A 195 31.57 -19.63 -17.71
N PHE A 196 30.43 -19.44 -17.01
CA PHE A 196 30.37 -18.69 -15.74
C PHE A 196 31.17 -19.34 -14.60
N LEU A 197 31.36 -20.65 -14.68
CA LEU A 197 32.15 -21.43 -13.73
C LEU A 197 33.64 -21.49 -14.13
N THR A 198 34.00 -20.86 -15.23
CA THR A 198 35.38 -20.81 -15.73
C THR A 198 35.90 -19.40 -15.73
N ASP A 199 37.10 -19.23 -15.17
CA ASP A 199 37.85 -17.98 -15.30
C ASP A 199 38.23 -17.74 -16.79
N PRO A 200 38.66 -16.53 -17.19
CA PRO A 200 38.99 -16.18 -18.59
C PRO A 200 40.05 -17.07 -19.27
N ASP A 201 40.71 -17.95 -18.52
CA ASP A 201 41.66 -18.96 -18.99
C ASP A 201 41.14 -20.41 -18.92
N GLY A 202 39.91 -20.65 -18.47
CA GLY A 202 39.19 -21.93 -18.65
C GLY A 202 39.22 -22.94 -17.47
N SER A 203 39.43 -22.53 -16.21
CA SER A 203 39.61 -23.43 -15.05
C SER A 203 38.49 -23.32 -14.04
N LEU A 204 38.30 -24.41 -13.31
CA LEU A 204 37.42 -24.53 -12.15
C LEU A 204 38.28 -24.74 -10.88
N THR A 205 38.30 -23.80 -9.95
CA THR A 205 38.93 -23.99 -8.62
C THR A 205 37.86 -24.03 -7.52
N PHE A 206 37.75 -25.17 -6.83
CA PHE A 206 36.90 -25.31 -5.63
C PHE A 206 37.76 -25.35 -4.36
N PRO A 207 37.42 -24.64 -3.27
CA PRO A 207 38.18 -24.70 -2.04
C PRO A 207 37.82 -25.99 -1.30
N ILE A 208 38.82 -26.82 -1.02
CA ILE A 208 38.70 -27.94 -0.08
C ILE A 208 39.30 -27.48 1.25
N GLU A 209 38.48 -27.01 2.19
CA GLU A 209 38.91 -27.01 3.60
C GLU A 209 38.72 -28.44 4.14
N VAL A 210 39.77 -29.27 4.06
CA VAL A 210 39.85 -30.46 4.91
C VAL A 210 40.20 -29.98 6.32
N ALA A 211 39.23 -30.01 7.22
CA ALA A 211 39.50 -29.82 8.64
C ALA A 211 40.45 -30.93 9.12
N GLY A 212 41.69 -30.59 9.45
CA GLY A 212 42.66 -31.48 10.08
C GLY A 212 43.68 -32.08 9.10
N ALA A 213 44.81 -31.39 8.97
CA ALA A 213 46.00 -31.93 8.35
C ALA A 213 46.62 -33.00 9.27
N GLU A 214 46.14 -34.25 9.19
CA GLU A 214 46.92 -35.42 9.62
C GLU A 214 46.45 -36.77 9.03
N HIS A 215 45.36 -36.82 8.25
CA HIS A 215 44.87 -38.07 7.62
C HIS A 215 44.72 -37.99 6.08
N ALA A 216 45.58 -37.24 5.41
CA ALA A 216 45.48 -36.95 3.97
C ALA A 216 45.83 -38.10 3.00
N HIS A 217 46.10 -39.33 3.48
CA HIS A 217 46.62 -40.39 2.60
C HIS A 217 45.61 -41.43 2.06
N ARG A 218 44.31 -41.34 2.35
CA ARG A 218 43.28 -42.20 1.70
C ARG A 218 41.89 -41.56 1.60
N ALA A 219 41.78 -40.31 1.15
CA ALA A 219 40.48 -39.83 0.69
C ALA A 219 40.22 -40.37 -0.72
N SER A 220 39.15 -41.15 -0.90
CA SER A 220 38.58 -41.49 -2.21
C SER A 220 38.44 -40.21 -3.03
N ILE A 221 38.79 -40.27 -4.31
CA ILE A 221 38.46 -39.20 -5.26
C ILE A 221 36.94 -39.27 -5.41
N GLY A 222 36.21 -38.57 -4.55
CA GLY A 222 34.74 -38.57 -4.56
C GLY A 222 34.22 -38.06 -5.90
N TYR A 223 33.30 -38.82 -6.51
CA TYR A 223 32.55 -38.37 -7.67
C TYR A 223 31.68 -37.17 -7.25
N ARG A 224 31.73 -36.06 -7.99
CA ARG A 224 30.97 -34.84 -7.70
C ARG A 224 30.11 -34.46 -8.88
N THR A 225 28.82 -34.20 -8.68
CA THR A 225 27.87 -33.84 -9.75
C THR A 225 27.51 -32.36 -9.64
N LEU A 226 27.61 -31.62 -10.73
CA LEU A 226 27.07 -30.27 -10.88
C LEU A 226 25.59 -30.37 -11.31
N VAL A 227 24.72 -29.63 -10.64
CA VAL A 227 23.28 -29.58 -10.92
C VAL A 227 22.84 -28.12 -11.06
N GLY A 228 22.15 -27.77 -12.15
CA GLY A 228 21.55 -26.44 -12.36
C GLY A 228 20.33 -26.47 -13.29
N GLU A 229 19.41 -25.51 -13.18
CA GLU A 229 18.28 -25.39 -14.14
C GLU A 229 18.72 -24.70 -15.43
N LEU A 230 18.22 -25.13 -16.58
CA LEU A 230 18.29 -24.33 -17.81
C LEU A 230 17.13 -23.32 -17.84
N THR A 231 17.45 -22.02 -17.95
CA THR A 231 16.45 -20.94 -17.89
C THR A 231 15.52 -20.90 -19.10
N SER A 232 15.91 -21.47 -20.24
CA SER A 232 15.06 -21.56 -21.43
C SER A 232 13.90 -22.54 -21.32
N SER A 233 13.90 -23.47 -20.35
CA SER A 233 12.82 -24.43 -20.15
C SER A 233 12.68 -24.79 -18.67
N PRO A 234 11.65 -24.28 -17.97
CA PRO A 234 11.41 -24.63 -16.58
C PRO A 234 11.29 -26.15 -16.44
N ASN A 235 11.88 -26.70 -15.39
CA ASN A 235 11.93 -28.14 -15.12
C ASN A 235 12.91 -28.96 -15.99
N THR A 236 13.82 -28.32 -16.73
CA THR A 236 14.96 -29.01 -17.38
C THR A 236 16.23 -28.76 -16.59
N MET A 237 16.82 -29.81 -16.02
CA MET A 237 18.07 -29.71 -15.28
C MET A 237 19.27 -30.09 -16.13
N LEU A 238 20.32 -29.29 -16.03
CA LEU A 238 21.68 -29.61 -16.44
C LEU A 238 22.35 -30.42 -15.33
N LEU A 239 22.72 -31.66 -15.65
CA LEU A 239 23.61 -32.49 -14.86
C LEU A 239 24.96 -32.51 -15.55
N ALA A 240 26.03 -32.11 -14.86
CA ALA A 240 27.37 -32.26 -15.39
C ALA A 240 28.23 -33.05 -14.39
N GLU A 241 28.83 -34.14 -14.86
CA GLU A 241 29.70 -35.00 -14.10
C GLU A 241 31.11 -34.94 -14.68
N PRO A 242 32.15 -34.73 -13.87
CA PRO A 242 33.51 -34.79 -14.34
C PRO A 242 33.87 -36.25 -14.62
N ASP A 243 34.22 -36.58 -15.87
CA ASP A 243 34.65 -37.93 -16.25
C ASP A 243 36.06 -38.17 -15.68
N LEU A 244 36.15 -38.65 -14.44
CA LEU A 244 37.42 -38.75 -13.74
C LEU A 244 37.65 -40.12 -13.10
N ARG A 245 38.39 -40.94 -13.83
CA ARG A 245 39.56 -41.60 -13.23
C ARG A 245 40.73 -40.60 -13.17
N GLY A 246 40.70 -39.63 -12.25
CA GLY A 246 41.93 -38.89 -11.86
C GLY A 246 42.05 -37.37 -12.10
N GLY A 247 41.05 -36.56 -11.73
CA GLY A 247 41.24 -35.11 -11.52
C GLY A 247 41.24 -34.16 -12.74
N ARG A 248 41.50 -34.61 -13.98
CA ARG A 248 41.30 -33.81 -15.22
C ARG A 248 40.76 -34.66 -16.36
N GLY A 249 39.56 -34.35 -16.85
CA GLY A 249 38.82 -35.12 -17.86
C GLY A 249 37.56 -34.37 -18.32
N PRO A 250 37.01 -34.70 -19.49
CA PRO A 250 35.86 -33.99 -20.06
C PRO A 250 34.62 -34.16 -19.16
N TRP A 251 33.69 -33.20 -19.21
CA TRP A 251 32.44 -33.33 -18.47
C TRP A 251 31.43 -34.12 -19.30
N GLN A 252 30.80 -35.12 -18.69
CA GLN A 252 29.59 -35.72 -19.23
C GLN A 252 28.42 -34.86 -18.80
N VAL A 253 27.64 -34.39 -19.77
CA VAL A 253 26.50 -33.51 -19.54
C VAL A 253 25.23 -34.25 -19.92
N GLU A 254 24.32 -34.40 -18.98
CA GLU A 254 23.00 -35.02 -19.16
C GLU A 254 21.90 -33.98 -18.89
N LEU A 255 20.81 -34.07 -19.66
CA LEU A 255 19.62 -33.24 -19.44
C LEU A 255 18.53 -34.09 -18.81
N GLU A 256 18.17 -33.78 -17.57
CA GLU A 256 17.09 -34.46 -16.86
C GLU A 256 15.81 -33.61 -16.93
N THR A 257 14.75 -34.18 -17.49
CA THR A 257 13.39 -33.59 -17.55
C THR A 257 12.43 -34.36 -16.66
N GLU A 258 11.37 -33.72 -16.15
CA GLU A 258 10.40 -34.38 -15.25
C GLU A 258 9.87 -35.75 -15.75
N PRO A 259 9.54 -36.67 -14.83
CA PRO A 259 9.04 -38.01 -15.16
C PRO A 259 7.63 -37.91 -15.77
N GLY A 260 7.58 -37.98 -17.10
CA GLY A 260 6.36 -37.84 -17.90
C GLY A 260 6.63 -37.43 -19.35
N ALA A 261 7.77 -36.80 -19.62
CA ALA A 261 8.34 -36.73 -20.96
C ALA A 261 8.94 -38.09 -21.34
N ALA A 262 8.70 -38.56 -22.57
CA ALA A 262 9.28 -39.82 -23.03
C ALA A 262 10.81 -39.75 -22.90
N PRO A 263 11.46 -40.72 -22.24
CA PRO A 263 12.91 -40.73 -22.14
C PRO A 263 13.49 -40.81 -23.56
N LEU A 264 14.35 -39.86 -23.91
CA LEU A 264 15.17 -39.98 -25.10
C LEU A 264 16.22 -41.05 -24.80
N TYR A 265 16.01 -42.21 -25.43
CA TYR A 265 16.80 -43.45 -25.44
C TYR A 265 16.56 -44.41 -24.26
N GLY A 266 16.15 -45.62 -24.65
CA GLY A 266 15.68 -46.67 -23.77
C GLY A 266 16.76 -47.57 -23.21
N GLY A 267 16.42 -48.24 -22.11
CA GLY A 267 17.19 -49.36 -21.57
C GLY A 267 16.95 -49.61 -20.08
N SER A 268 16.21 -50.69 -19.79
CA SER A 268 16.13 -51.45 -18.54
C SER A 268 15.95 -50.73 -17.19
N GLN A 269 14.84 -51.05 -16.53
CA GLN A 269 14.65 -50.89 -15.08
C GLN A 269 15.76 -51.62 -14.32
N GLN A 270 16.69 -50.87 -13.73
CA GLN A 270 17.64 -51.34 -12.72
C GLN A 270 17.51 -50.48 -11.48
N ILE A 271 17.59 -51.12 -10.32
CA ILE A 271 17.52 -50.51 -8.99
C ILE A 271 18.68 -49.50 -8.87
N TRP A 272 18.36 -48.21 -8.85
CA TRP A 272 19.37 -47.14 -8.84
C TRP A 272 19.97 -46.91 -7.42
N PRO A 273 21.30 -46.73 -7.29
CA PRO A 273 22.02 -46.63 -6.01
C PRO A 273 21.78 -45.29 -5.28
N ALA A 274 22.35 -45.15 -4.06
CA ALA A 274 22.27 -43.97 -3.17
C ALA A 274 22.50 -42.62 -3.89
N GLU A 275 23.31 -42.61 -4.94
CA GLU A 275 23.53 -41.49 -5.84
C GLU A 275 22.23 -40.89 -6.42
N SER A 276 21.28 -41.72 -6.85
CA SER A 276 19.97 -41.25 -7.32
C SER A 276 19.12 -40.61 -6.21
N VAL A 277 19.28 -41.08 -4.97
CA VAL A 277 18.59 -40.53 -3.80
C VAL A 277 19.17 -39.16 -3.44
N VAL A 278 20.50 -39.03 -3.48
CA VAL A 278 21.21 -37.76 -3.26
C VAL A 278 20.86 -36.74 -4.36
N ARG A 279 20.81 -37.17 -5.63
CA ARG A 279 20.35 -36.33 -6.77
C ARG A 279 18.92 -35.85 -6.58
N ARG A 280 17.97 -36.73 -6.24
CA ARG A 280 16.55 -36.37 -5.99
C ARG A 280 16.37 -35.42 -4.80
N GLN A 281 17.12 -35.62 -3.70
CA GLN A 281 17.07 -34.72 -2.55
C GLN A 281 17.58 -33.32 -2.91
N THR A 282 18.62 -33.23 -3.74
CA THR A 282 19.16 -31.97 -4.24
C THR A 282 18.20 -31.28 -5.20
N GLN A 283 17.63 -32.03 -6.16
CA GLN A 283 16.60 -31.54 -7.07
C GLN A 283 15.40 -30.98 -6.29
N HIS A 284 14.91 -31.69 -5.28
CA HIS A 284 13.82 -31.20 -4.45
C HIS A 284 14.18 -29.89 -3.71
N ARG A 285 15.42 -29.76 -3.22
CA ARG A 285 15.92 -28.50 -2.61
C ARG A 285 16.00 -27.36 -3.63
N LEU A 286 16.48 -27.62 -4.84
CA LEU A 286 16.59 -26.63 -5.92
C LEU A 286 15.22 -26.19 -6.44
N GLN A 287 14.31 -27.13 -6.67
CA GLN A 287 12.94 -26.84 -7.10
C GLN A 287 12.19 -26.03 -6.06
N ARG A 288 12.44 -26.25 -4.76
CA ARG A 288 11.95 -25.39 -3.67
C ARG A 288 12.52 -23.98 -3.73
N CYS A 289 13.81 -23.83 -4.03
CA CYS A 289 14.40 -22.50 -4.23
C CYS A 289 13.75 -21.76 -5.38
N TRP A 290 13.56 -22.42 -6.53
CA TRP A 290 12.94 -21.81 -7.71
C TRP A 290 11.48 -21.49 -7.48
N THR A 291 10.74 -22.38 -6.80
CA THR A 291 9.37 -22.13 -6.34
C THR A 291 9.31 -20.90 -5.46
N LEU A 292 10.24 -20.75 -4.50
CA LEU A 292 10.29 -19.57 -3.64
C LEU A 292 10.61 -18.30 -4.45
N ILE A 293 11.56 -18.36 -5.40
CA ILE A 293 11.88 -17.23 -6.28
C ILE A 293 10.66 -16.81 -7.11
N GLU A 294 9.91 -17.77 -7.63
CA GLU A 294 8.69 -17.53 -8.39
C GLU A 294 7.57 -16.94 -7.51
N ILE A 295 7.44 -17.43 -6.28
CA ILE A 295 6.57 -16.84 -5.26
C ILE A 295 6.99 -15.39 -4.96
N LEU A 296 8.28 -15.09 -4.77
CA LEU A 296 8.77 -13.73 -4.56
C LEU A 296 8.48 -12.81 -5.76
N ARG A 297 8.44 -13.36 -6.98
CA ARG A 297 8.14 -12.60 -8.21
C ARG A 297 6.65 -12.29 -8.36
N THR A 298 5.79 -13.20 -7.93
CA THR A 298 4.34 -13.17 -8.20
C THR A 298 3.51 -12.72 -7.01
N ASP A 299 3.95 -12.98 -5.78
CA ASP A 299 3.29 -12.53 -4.56
C ASP A 299 3.60 -11.04 -4.30
N PRO A 300 2.58 -10.16 -4.26
CA PRO A 300 2.80 -8.72 -4.15
C PRO A 300 3.47 -8.29 -2.84
N LEU A 301 3.13 -8.95 -1.72
CA LEU A 301 3.68 -8.58 -0.41
C LEU A 301 5.10 -9.10 -0.26
N LEU A 302 5.37 -10.32 -0.72
CA LEU A 302 6.74 -10.82 -0.71
C LEU A 302 7.62 -10.07 -1.71
N ARG A 303 7.09 -9.69 -2.88
CA ARG A 303 7.82 -8.85 -3.84
C ARG A 303 8.21 -7.49 -3.25
N LEU A 304 7.35 -6.94 -2.39
CA LEU A 304 7.56 -5.67 -1.71
C LEU A 304 8.59 -5.79 -0.58
N TYR A 305 8.50 -6.85 0.25
CA TYR A 305 9.21 -6.97 1.52
C TYR A 305 10.33 -8.01 1.54
N ALA A 306 10.51 -8.77 0.48
CA ALA A 306 11.52 -9.81 0.42
C ALA A 306 12.27 -9.83 -0.90
N ALA A 307 13.49 -10.32 -0.81
CA ALA A 307 14.27 -10.78 -1.93
C ALA A 307 15.00 -12.08 -1.51
N ALA A 308 15.58 -12.78 -2.46
CA ALA A 308 16.46 -13.90 -2.18
C ALA A 308 17.71 -13.80 -3.05
N ARG A 309 18.73 -14.58 -2.73
CA ARG A 309 19.90 -14.78 -3.60
C ARG A 309 19.66 -16.03 -4.44
N PRO A 310 19.34 -15.89 -5.75
CA PRO A 310 19.09 -17.03 -6.63
C PRO A 310 20.24 -18.03 -6.58
N VAL A 311 19.90 -19.31 -6.61
CA VAL A 311 20.86 -20.38 -6.84
C VAL A 311 21.19 -20.41 -8.33
N LEU A 312 22.47 -20.24 -8.66
CA LEU A 312 22.97 -20.35 -10.02
C LEU A 312 23.33 -21.79 -10.36
N ALA A 313 23.98 -22.49 -9.42
CA ALA A 313 24.35 -23.89 -9.54
C ALA A 313 24.53 -24.53 -8.15
N ALA A 314 24.43 -25.86 -8.07
CA ALA A 314 24.80 -26.62 -6.89
C ALA A 314 25.78 -27.74 -7.25
N LEU A 315 26.80 -27.94 -6.41
CA LEU A 315 27.75 -29.03 -6.48
C LEU A 315 27.41 -30.04 -5.37
N VAL A 316 27.32 -31.31 -5.75
CA VAL A 316 26.94 -32.40 -4.84
C VAL A 316 28.07 -33.39 -4.75
N ASP A 317 28.50 -33.69 -3.54
CA ASP A 317 29.40 -34.79 -3.25
C ASP A 317 28.59 -36.09 -3.15
N VAL A 318 28.82 -37.04 -4.06
CA VAL A 318 27.98 -38.24 -4.22
C VAL A 318 28.14 -39.22 -3.06
N GLU A 319 29.31 -39.25 -2.41
CA GLU A 319 29.60 -40.16 -1.30
C GLU A 319 29.05 -39.64 0.04
N SER A 320 29.22 -38.34 0.32
CA SER A 320 28.79 -37.73 1.59
C SER A 320 27.39 -37.11 1.56
N GLY A 321 26.83 -36.87 0.37
CA GLY A 321 25.60 -36.11 0.19
C GLY A 321 25.73 -34.61 0.51
N ALA A 322 26.95 -34.12 0.71
CA ALA A 322 27.20 -32.71 0.97
C ALA A 322 26.92 -31.87 -0.29
N THR A 323 26.18 -30.78 -0.13
CA THR A 323 25.85 -29.85 -1.22
C THR A 323 26.53 -28.51 -0.98
N ALA A 324 27.25 -27.99 -1.97
CA ALA A 324 27.74 -26.61 -2.03
C ALA A 324 26.93 -25.85 -3.09
N VAL A 325 26.49 -24.63 -2.81
CA VAL A 325 25.59 -23.89 -3.70
C VAL A 325 26.23 -22.57 -4.12
N LEU A 326 26.34 -22.35 -5.43
CA LEU A 326 26.75 -21.08 -6.01
C LEU A 326 25.54 -20.18 -6.17
N ARG A 327 25.64 -18.95 -5.66
CA ARG A 327 24.54 -17.98 -5.61
C ARG A 327 24.88 -16.72 -6.36
N SER A 328 23.87 -16.06 -6.90
CA SER A 328 24.04 -14.72 -7.44
C SER A 328 24.49 -13.75 -6.33
N PRO A 329 25.44 -12.84 -6.62
CA PRO A 329 25.77 -11.73 -5.73
C PRO A 329 24.64 -10.69 -5.68
N GLN A 330 23.78 -10.65 -6.70
CA GLN A 330 22.61 -9.77 -6.72
C GLN A 330 21.40 -10.46 -6.10
N VAL A 331 20.55 -9.66 -5.46
CA VAL A 331 19.27 -10.13 -4.94
C VAL A 331 18.20 -10.12 -6.02
N HIS A 332 17.24 -11.03 -5.92
CA HIS A 332 16.09 -11.14 -6.79
C HIS A 332 14.78 -11.12 -5.99
N PRO A 333 13.76 -10.34 -6.39
CA PRO A 333 13.80 -9.37 -7.50
C PRO A 333 14.78 -8.22 -7.24
N ALA A 334 15.34 -7.62 -8.30
CA ALA A 334 16.22 -6.47 -8.16
C ALA A 334 15.48 -5.26 -7.58
N HIS A 335 16.16 -4.41 -6.80
CA HIS A 335 15.54 -3.19 -6.28
C HIS A 335 15.52 -2.10 -7.37
N PRO A 336 14.37 -1.51 -7.72
CA PRO A 336 14.27 -0.59 -8.84
C PRO A 336 15.02 0.74 -8.65
N GLU A 337 15.07 1.27 -7.41
CA GLU A 337 15.82 2.49 -7.14
C GLU A 337 17.35 2.32 -7.20
N PHE A 338 17.85 1.08 -7.08
CA PHE A 338 19.28 0.79 -6.94
C PHE A 338 19.75 -0.15 -8.06
N PRO A 339 19.80 0.34 -9.31
CA PRO A 339 20.12 -0.45 -10.50
C PRO A 339 21.58 -0.93 -10.55
N GLY A 340 22.45 -0.31 -9.74
CA GLY A 340 23.81 -0.79 -9.52
C GLY A 340 23.86 -2.05 -8.64
N GLY A 341 22.73 -2.50 -8.09
CA GLY A 341 22.66 -3.54 -7.08
C GLY A 341 22.51 -2.96 -5.67
N THR A 342 22.11 -3.82 -4.75
CA THR A 342 21.93 -3.54 -3.32
C THR A 342 22.86 -4.43 -2.51
N LEU A 343 22.97 -4.13 -1.22
CA LEU A 343 23.85 -4.83 -0.31
C LEU A 343 23.02 -5.72 0.62
N PRO A 344 23.04 -7.05 0.48
CA PRO A 344 22.47 -7.95 1.48
C PRO A 344 23.42 -8.01 2.69
N VAL A 345 23.00 -7.49 3.85
CA VAL A 345 23.81 -7.43 5.07
C VAL A 345 23.22 -8.36 6.13
N SER A 346 24.01 -9.34 6.61
CA SER A 346 23.57 -10.26 7.67
C SER A 346 23.15 -9.50 8.95
N ILE A 347 22.25 -10.08 9.75
CA ILE A 347 21.79 -9.47 11.02
C ILE A 347 22.98 -9.21 11.97
N ASN A 348 23.96 -10.11 11.99
CA ASN A 348 25.15 -9.94 12.81
C ASN A 348 26.02 -8.76 12.33
N ALA A 349 26.26 -8.63 11.02
CA ALA A 349 27.01 -7.49 10.47
C ALA A 349 26.27 -6.16 10.63
N LEU A 350 24.94 -6.18 10.53
CA LEU A 350 24.10 -4.99 10.72
C LEU A 350 24.21 -4.44 12.16
N THR A 351 24.27 -5.34 13.13
CA THR A 351 24.19 -5.02 14.58
C THR A 351 25.54 -4.97 15.29
N SER A 352 26.62 -5.46 14.67
CA SER A 352 27.97 -5.43 15.22
C SER A 352 28.76 -4.21 14.74
N GLY A 353 29.55 -3.62 15.63
CA GLY A 353 30.57 -2.61 15.30
C GLY A 353 31.96 -3.25 15.26
N GLN A 354 32.91 -2.62 14.56
CA GLN A 354 34.30 -3.12 14.51
C GLN A 354 34.96 -3.09 15.91
N ASP A 355 34.58 -2.13 16.75
CA ASP A 355 34.90 -2.08 18.18
C ASP A 355 33.72 -1.51 19.00
N ARG A 356 33.88 -1.41 20.33
CA ARG A 356 32.84 -0.88 21.24
C ARG A 356 32.46 0.60 21.01
N HIS A 357 33.28 1.36 20.29
CA HIS A 357 33.11 2.80 20.09
C HIS A 357 32.70 3.16 18.64
N SER A 358 32.78 2.19 17.73
CA SER A 358 32.44 2.33 16.32
C SER A 358 30.92 2.28 16.12
N PRO A 359 30.34 3.21 15.34
CA PRO A 359 28.92 3.14 15.00
C PRO A 359 28.65 1.90 14.16
N THR A 360 27.60 1.15 14.52
CA THR A 360 27.13 -0.03 13.79
C THR A 360 26.57 0.37 12.41
N LEU A 361 26.41 -0.60 11.50
CA LEU A 361 25.74 -0.34 10.22
C LEU A 361 24.28 0.07 10.43
N LEU A 362 23.59 -0.51 11.42
CA LEU A 362 22.25 -0.09 11.82
C LEU A 362 22.22 1.38 12.22
N GLN A 363 23.16 1.83 13.05
CA GLN A 363 23.24 3.23 13.46
C GLN A 363 23.38 4.15 12.25
N ARG A 364 24.29 3.81 11.32
CA ARG A 364 24.49 4.59 10.10
C ARG A 364 23.24 4.62 9.22
N ALA A 365 22.54 3.50 9.09
CA ALA A 365 21.32 3.44 8.30
C ALA A 365 20.19 4.31 8.88
N LEU A 366 20.06 4.32 10.22
CA LEU A 366 19.10 5.19 10.92
C LEU A 366 19.46 6.68 10.82
N GLU A 367 20.75 7.01 10.87
CA GLU A 367 21.26 8.37 10.66
C GLU A 367 21.08 8.85 9.21
N ASN A 368 21.16 7.93 8.24
CA ASN A 368 21.05 8.22 6.81
C ASN A 368 19.62 8.21 6.27
N ARG A 369 18.58 8.03 7.09
CA ARG A 369 17.18 8.03 6.63
C ARG A 369 16.85 9.16 5.63
N PHE A 370 16.06 8.83 4.60
CA PHE A 370 15.75 9.69 3.46
C PHE A 370 15.22 11.08 3.88
N GLU A 371 14.34 11.11 4.88
CA GLU A 371 13.80 12.33 5.47
C GLU A 371 14.31 12.43 6.91
N ARG A 372 15.28 13.32 7.17
CA ARG A 372 15.85 13.49 8.52
C ARG A 372 14.82 13.87 9.59
N SER A 373 13.71 14.48 9.18
CA SER A 373 12.57 14.79 10.04
C SER A 373 11.83 13.53 10.52
N GLU A 374 11.96 12.39 9.84
CA GLU A 374 11.34 11.13 10.26
C GLU A 374 11.92 10.65 11.59
N SER A 375 11.06 10.11 12.45
CA SER A 375 11.45 9.45 13.69
C SER A 375 12.31 8.21 13.42
N GLU A 376 13.46 8.06 14.09
CA GLU A 376 14.28 6.85 13.99
C GLU A 376 13.49 5.60 14.34
N LEU A 377 12.61 5.68 15.35
CA LEU A 377 11.78 4.56 15.78
C LEU A 377 10.74 4.17 14.73
N GLU A 378 10.04 5.13 14.12
CA GLU A 378 9.07 4.81 13.06
C GLU A 378 9.77 4.20 11.84
N HIS A 379 10.94 4.74 11.47
CA HIS A 379 11.75 4.22 10.37
C HIS A 379 12.22 2.78 10.65
N PHE A 380 12.73 2.52 11.86
CA PHE A 380 13.12 1.18 12.31
C PHE A 380 11.94 0.18 12.25
N ILE A 381 10.77 0.59 12.73
CA ILE A 381 9.59 -0.26 12.75
C ILE A 381 9.12 -0.60 11.33
N GLU A 382 9.03 0.39 10.45
CA GLU A 382 8.48 0.22 9.09
C GLU A 382 9.44 -0.48 8.13
N PHE A 383 10.76 -0.31 8.28
CA PHE A 383 11.75 -0.85 7.36
C PHE A 383 12.52 -2.09 7.88
N LEU A 384 12.34 -2.49 9.15
CA LEU A 384 12.96 -3.71 9.70
C LEU A 384 11.96 -4.66 10.35
N ILE A 385 11.20 -4.17 11.34
CA ILE A 385 10.32 -5.05 12.14
C ILE A 385 9.10 -5.51 11.35
N ARG A 386 8.38 -4.59 10.70
CA ARG A 386 7.18 -4.89 9.92
C ARG A 386 7.48 -5.77 8.69
N PRO A 387 8.55 -5.55 7.90
CA PRO A 387 8.93 -6.45 6.81
C PRO A 387 9.19 -7.87 7.31
N LEU A 388 9.94 -8.03 8.40
CA LEU A 388 10.25 -9.35 8.96
C LEU A 388 8.99 -10.09 9.40
N ALA A 389 8.12 -9.43 10.17
CA ALA A 389 6.85 -10.01 10.60
C ALA A 389 5.90 -10.30 9.42
N THR A 390 5.88 -9.44 8.40
CA THR A 390 5.08 -9.63 7.17
C THR A 390 5.56 -10.84 6.38
N VAL A 391 6.87 -10.96 6.13
CA VAL A 391 7.45 -12.09 5.39
C VAL A 391 7.17 -13.38 6.13
N PHE A 392 7.38 -13.40 7.45
CA PHE A 392 7.02 -14.54 8.30
C PHE A 392 5.54 -14.92 8.14
N ARG A 393 4.63 -13.96 8.33
CA ARG A 393 3.18 -14.15 8.20
C ARG A 393 2.79 -14.71 6.85
N VAL A 394 3.27 -14.14 5.76
CA VAL A 394 2.90 -14.57 4.41
C VAL A 394 3.42 -15.98 4.13
N LEU A 395 4.68 -16.28 4.47
CA LEU A 395 5.25 -17.61 4.25
C LEU A 395 4.53 -18.70 5.05
N ILE A 396 4.14 -18.43 6.31
CA ILE A 396 3.47 -19.44 7.15
C ILE A 396 1.96 -19.54 6.88
N ASP A 397 1.24 -18.42 6.79
CA ASP A 397 -0.23 -18.42 6.72
C ASP A 397 -0.75 -18.68 5.31
N ARG A 398 -0.05 -18.14 4.28
CA ARG A 398 -0.45 -18.28 2.88
C ARG A 398 0.13 -19.53 2.23
N TYR A 399 1.43 -19.78 2.43
CA TYR A 399 2.17 -20.87 1.76
C TYR A 399 2.44 -22.07 2.67
N GLY A 400 2.24 -21.96 3.98
CA GLY A 400 2.37 -23.09 4.90
C GLY A 400 3.81 -23.52 5.19
N PHE A 401 4.83 -22.69 4.93
CA PHE A 401 6.22 -23.04 5.17
C PHE A 401 6.55 -23.19 6.66
N GLY A 402 7.41 -24.14 7.00
CA GLY A 402 8.09 -24.21 8.29
C GLY A 402 9.26 -23.23 8.34
N LEU A 403 9.36 -22.41 9.39
CA LEU A 403 10.26 -21.25 9.42
C LEU A 403 11.37 -21.37 10.49
N ALA A 404 11.58 -22.55 11.05
CA ALA A 404 12.61 -22.79 12.06
C ALA A 404 14.04 -22.50 11.58
N GLY A 405 14.28 -22.58 10.26
CA GLY A 405 15.58 -22.25 9.65
C GLY A 405 15.84 -20.75 9.41
N LEU A 406 14.84 -19.88 9.58
CA LEU A 406 14.96 -18.43 9.37
C LEU A 406 15.51 -17.72 10.62
N HIS A 407 16.80 -17.93 10.90
CA HIS A 407 17.52 -17.23 11.97
C HIS A 407 18.61 -16.29 11.42
N ASP A 408 19.30 -15.61 12.33
CA ASP A 408 20.28 -14.54 12.08
C ASP A 408 21.40 -14.84 11.06
N LYS A 409 21.75 -16.10 10.82
CA LYS A 409 22.77 -16.51 9.82
C LYS A 409 22.24 -16.63 8.40
N ASN A 410 20.93 -16.86 8.24
CA ASN A 410 20.30 -17.14 6.94
C ASN A 410 19.35 -16.04 6.49
N VAL A 411 19.18 -15.02 7.33
CA VAL A 411 18.40 -13.81 7.07
C VAL A 411 19.36 -12.63 7.01
N ALA A 412 19.23 -11.82 5.95
CA ALA A 412 19.92 -10.56 5.80
C ALA A 412 18.91 -9.42 5.59
N ILE A 413 19.35 -8.19 5.79
CA ILE A 413 18.62 -6.98 5.48
C ILE A 413 19.25 -6.36 4.25
N GLU A 414 18.42 -5.97 3.30
CA GLU A 414 18.89 -5.25 2.13
C GLU A 414 19.11 -3.77 2.44
N LEU A 415 20.30 -3.28 2.11
CA LEU A 415 20.65 -1.86 2.15
C LEU A 415 20.89 -1.32 0.74
N SER A 416 20.60 -0.04 0.54
CA SER A 416 21.02 0.67 -0.65
C SER A 416 22.55 0.83 -0.70
N PRO A 417 23.12 1.17 -1.86
CA PRO A 417 24.51 1.58 -1.99
C PRO A 417 24.89 2.81 -1.18
N GLU A 418 23.94 3.52 -0.56
CA GLU A 418 24.13 4.67 0.34
C GLU A 418 23.83 4.31 1.81
N LEU A 419 23.64 3.02 2.10
CA LEU A 419 23.27 2.46 3.41
C LEU A 419 21.87 2.86 3.90
N HIS A 420 20.93 3.12 2.99
CA HIS A 420 19.52 3.25 3.38
C HIS A 420 18.88 1.87 3.56
N LEU A 421 18.00 1.73 4.56
CA LEU A 421 17.15 0.55 4.66
C LEU A 421 16.16 0.54 3.47
N THR A 422 16.12 -0.53 2.69
CA THR A 422 15.16 -0.66 1.59
C THR A 422 13.79 -1.17 2.05
N GLY A 423 13.75 -1.81 3.23
CA GLY A 423 12.57 -2.48 3.75
C GLY A 423 12.44 -3.93 3.29
N ARG A 424 13.46 -4.50 2.63
CA ARG A 424 13.43 -5.91 2.20
C ARG A 424 14.29 -6.81 3.06
N VAL A 425 13.72 -7.96 3.40
CA VAL A 425 14.39 -9.09 4.03
C VAL A 425 14.96 -9.98 2.94
N VAL A 426 16.25 -10.28 3.01
CA VAL A 426 16.93 -11.15 2.05
C VAL A 426 17.05 -12.55 2.62
N LEU A 427 16.38 -13.50 1.97
CA LEU A 427 16.51 -14.92 2.26
C LEU A 427 17.83 -15.42 1.65
N CYS A 428 18.84 -15.61 2.49
CA CYS A 428 20.19 -15.99 2.06
C CYS A 428 20.26 -17.46 1.64
N ASP A 429 19.46 -18.31 2.29
CA ASP A 429 19.24 -19.68 1.88
C ASP A 429 17.75 -19.96 1.63
N PRO A 430 17.30 -19.92 0.35
CA PRO A 430 15.92 -20.15 -0.03
C PRO A 430 15.48 -21.62 0.11
N THR A 431 16.38 -22.53 0.51
CA THR A 431 16.01 -23.93 0.84
C THR A 431 15.41 -24.09 2.24
N LEU A 432 15.55 -23.08 3.11
CA LEU A 432 15.23 -23.17 4.53
C LEU A 432 13.77 -22.94 4.97
N PRO A 433 12.84 -22.45 4.14
CA PRO A 433 11.42 -22.64 4.41
C PRO A 433 11.10 -24.14 4.26
N THR A 434 11.07 -24.89 5.37
CA THR A 434 10.87 -26.36 5.39
C THR A 434 9.43 -26.73 5.04
N GLU A 435 9.19 -28.01 4.70
CA GLU A 435 7.82 -28.49 4.55
C GLU A 435 7.01 -28.26 5.84
N PRO A 436 5.67 -28.10 5.73
CA PRO A 436 4.82 -28.00 6.91
C PRO A 436 4.97 -29.26 7.77
N GLY A 437 5.61 -29.11 8.93
CA GLY A 437 5.60 -30.12 9.99
C GLY A 437 4.17 -30.43 10.44
N ARG A 438 3.98 -31.60 11.06
CA ARG A 438 2.71 -31.91 11.74
C ARG A 438 2.41 -30.83 12.79
N PRO A 439 1.14 -30.43 13.01
CA PRO A 439 0.77 -29.34 13.92
C PRO A 439 1.25 -29.51 15.38
N ASP A 440 1.62 -30.73 15.81
CA ASP A 440 2.17 -31.04 17.14
C ASP A 440 3.69 -31.29 17.15
N SER A 441 4.38 -31.09 16.02
CA SER A 441 5.84 -31.14 15.98
C SER A 441 6.42 -29.90 16.68
N GLY A 442 7.51 -30.04 17.43
CA GLY A 442 8.19 -28.90 18.10
C GLY A 442 8.66 -27.78 17.15
N GLU A 443 8.52 -27.96 15.84
CA GLU A 443 8.86 -27.01 14.77
C GLU A 443 8.04 -25.71 14.80
N SER A 444 6.78 -25.76 15.26
CA SER A 444 5.95 -24.55 15.38
C SER A 444 6.49 -23.59 16.45
N GLY A 445 6.89 -24.14 17.61
CA GLY A 445 7.55 -23.39 18.66
C GLY A 445 8.91 -22.85 18.21
N ALA A 446 9.67 -23.63 17.43
CA ALA A 446 10.93 -23.20 16.85
C ALA A 446 10.75 -22.05 15.84
N SER A 447 9.71 -22.07 15.01
CA SER A 447 9.40 -21.00 14.06
C SER A 447 9.06 -19.68 14.78
N MET A 448 8.22 -19.73 15.82
CA MET A 448 7.91 -18.56 16.65
C MET A 448 9.14 -18.03 17.40
N SER A 449 10.00 -18.94 17.87
CA SER A 449 11.25 -18.58 18.55
C SER A 449 12.20 -17.86 17.58
N ALA A 450 12.32 -18.33 16.33
CA ALA A 450 13.17 -17.68 15.33
C ALA A 450 12.74 -16.23 15.05
N LEU A 451 11.43 -15.97 14.90
CA LEU A 451 10.91 -14.61 14.74
C LEU A 451 11.17 -13.76 16.00
N TYR A 452 10.88 -14.30 17.18
CA TYR A 452 11.06 -13.61 18.45
C TYR A 452 12.52 -13.21 18.69
N ASP A 453 13.46 -14.13 18.45
CA ASP A 453 14.89 -13.91 18.63
C ASP A 453 15.41 -12.84 17.64
N LEU A 454 15.02 -12.90 16.37
CA LEU A 454 15.41 -11.90 15.37
C LEU A 454 14.91 -10.49 15.75
N ILE A 455 13.63 -10.37 16.14
CA ILE A 455 13.05 -9.10 16.59
C ILE A 455 13.76 -8.61 17.85
N GLY A 456 14.04 -9.51 18.81
CA GLY A 456 14.76 -9.19 20.04
C GLY A 456 16.15 -8.62 19.77
N VAL A 457 16.94 -9.28 18.91
CA VAL A 457 18.29 -8.82 18.52
C VAL A 457 18.25 -7.44 17.87
N LEU A 458 17.34 -7.22 16.91
CA LEU A 458 17.20 -5.93 16.24
C LEU A 458 16.76 -4.82 17.22
N THR A 459 15.86 -5.14 18.15
CA THR A 459 15.35 -4.18 19.14
C THR A 459 16.44 -3.78 20.14
N VAL A 460 17.26 -4.73 20.60
CA VAL A 460 18.46 -4.44 21.41
C VAL A 460 19.41 -3.52 20.65
N ALA A 461 19.68 -3.85 19.40
CA ALA A 461 20.60 -3.08 18.57
C ALA A 461 20.09 -1.64 18.38
N PHE A 462 18.81 -1.45 18.06
CA PHE A 462 18.20 -0.13 17.95
C PHE A 462 18.36 0.70 19.24
N ARG A 463 18.08 0.09 20.40
CA ARG A 463 18.25 0.77 21.70
C ARG A 463 19.69 1.13 21.99
N ARG A 464 20.67 0.32 21.59
CA ARG A 464 22.09 0.67 21.72
C ARG A 464 22.46 1.85 20.83
N CYS A 465 21.94 1.90 19.60
CA CYS A 465 22.20 2.98 18.65
C CYS A 465 21.60 4.32 19.10
N THR A 466 20.47 4.29 19.83
CA THR A 466 19.72 5.50 20.24
C THR A 466 19.84 5.85 21.72
N GLY A 467 20.36 4.92 22.54
CA GLY A 467 20.42 5.02 23.99
C GLY A 467 21.48 5.98 24.54
N TRP A 468 22.49 6.36 23.76
CA TRP A 468 23.47 7.37 24.19
C TRP A 468 22.86 8.76 24.47
N PHE A 469 21.63 8.99 24.02
CA PHE A 469 20.90 10.24 24.17
C PHE A 469 19.56 10.06 24.90
N ASP A 470 19.25 8.88 25.44
CA ASP A 470 17.95 8.54 26.06
C ASP A 470 16.72 9.00 25.25
N ARG A 471 16.82 9.02 23.92
CA ARG A 471 15.78 9.58 23.04
C ARG A 471 14.47 8.78 23.04
N TYR A 472 14.56 7.47 23.27
CA TYR A 472 13.42 6.57 23.28
C TYR A 472 13.51 5.66 24.51
N SER A 473 12.46 5.65 25.32
CA SER A 473 12.35 4.75 26.46
C SER A 473 12.17 3.31 26.00
N ALA A 474 12.58 2.35 26.83
CA ALA A 474 12.36 0.94 26.54
C ALA A 474 10.88 0.58 26.36
N ALA A 475 9.98 1.29 27.08
CA ALA A 475 8.55 1.09 27.01
C ALA A 475 7.97 1.54 25.65
N GLU A 476 8.43 2.67 25.12
CA GLU A 476 8.01 3.18 23.81
C GLU A 476 8.42 2.23 22.68
N VAL A 477 9.68 1.77 22.69
CA VAL A 477 10.18 0.83 21.68
C VAL A 477 9.44 -0.51 21.75
N ARG A 478 9.26 -1.07 22.96
CA ARG A 478 8.49 -2.32 23.14
C ARG A 478 7.09 -2.17 22.59
N ARG A 479 6.38 -1.12 23.00
CA ARG A 479 5.02 -0.85 22.54
C ARG A 479 4.94 -0.80 21.01
N ALA A 480 5.86 -0.09 20.35
CA ALA A 480 5.87 -0.01 18.89
C ALA A 480 6.10 -1.38 18.21
N VAL A 481 6.97 -2.23 18.77
CA VAL A 481 7.20 -3.60 18.27
C VAL A 481 5.97 -4.49 18.51
N THR A 482 5.38 -4.43 19.70
CA THR A 482 4.17 -5.15 20.09
C THR A 482 2.99 -4.77 19.19
N ASP A 483 2.84 -3.48 18.87
CA ASP A 483 1.80 -2.99 17.95
C ASP A 483 1.95 -3.66 16.57
N VAL A 484 3.17 -3.79 16.03
CA VAL A 484 3.40 -4.51 14.76
C VAL A 484 3.07 -6.00 14.87
N LEU A 485 3.48 -6.66 15.96
CA LEU A 485 3.17 -8.08 16.15
C LEU A 485 1.66 -8.33 16.25
N HIS A 486 0.95 -7.44 16.94
CA HIS A 486 -0.51 -7.47 16.99
C HIS A 486 -1.13 -7.22 15.61
N ASP A 487 -0.61 -6.29 14.81
CA ASP A 487 -1.10 -6.05 13.44
C ASP A 487 -0.86 -7.26 12.51
N GLU A 488 0.33 -7.85 12.56
CA GLU A 488 0.77 -8.88 11.63
C GLU A 488 0.31 -10.29 12.02
N LEU A 489 0.10 -10.60 13.29
CA LEU A 489 -0.35 -11.93 13.75
C LEU A 489 -1.88 -12.00 13.98
N ARG A 490 -2.61 -10.97 13.56
CA ARG A 490 -4.06 -10.89 13.62
C ARG A 490 -4.72 -11.39 12.32
N PHE A 491 -5.90 -11.99 12.48
CA PHE A 491 -6.73 -12.53 11.38
C PHE A 491 -6.05 -13.65 10.58
N LEU A 492 -5.24 -14.47 11.25
CA LEU A 492 -4.65 -15.67 10.64
C LEU A 492 -5.72 -16.73 10.36
N ARG A 493 -5.42 -17.64 9.44
CA ARG A 493 -6.31 -18.78 9.15
C ARG A 493 -6.42 -19.70 10.38
N PRO A 494 -7.59 -20.31 10.65
CA PRO A 494 -7.76 -21.23 11.78
C PRO A 494 -6.73 -22.37 11.81
N GLU A 495 -6.31 -22.88 10.64
CA GLU A 495 -5.25 -23.89 10.49
C GLU A 495 -3.90 -23.36 11.00
N THR A 496 -3.55 -22.13 10.65
CA THR A 496 -2.31 -21.46 11.06
C THR A 496 -2.30 -21.22 12.56
N VAL A 497 -3.42 -20.75 13.13
CA VAL A 497 -3.54 -20.56 14.59
C VAL A 497 -3.38 -21.88 15.33
N ARG A 498 -3.96 -22.97 14.82
CA ARG A 498 -3.76 -24.33 15.38
C ARG A 498 -2.30 -24.73 15.35
N ARG A 499 -1.59 -24.50 14.24
CA ARG A 499 -0.15 -24.77 14.11
C ARG A 499 0.67 -23.95 15.09
N LEU A 500 0.37 -22.66 15.25
CA LEU A 500 1.07 -21.73 16.14
C LEU A 500 0.65 -21.85 17.62
N GLY A 501 -0.26 -22.77 17.96
CA GLY A 501 -0.85 -22.92 19.29
C GLY A 501 0.09 -23.36 20.42
N SER A 502 1.40 -23.42 20.18
CA SER A 502 2.42 -23.80 21.16
C SER A 502 2.51 -22.81 22.34
N ARG A 503 3.03 -23.28 23.50
CA ARG A 503 3.33 -22.41 24.66
C ARG A 503 4.52 -21.51 24.33
N HIS A 504 4.26 -20.33 23.80
CA HIS A 504 5.28 -19.35 23.44
C HIS A 504 4.76 -17.92 23.70
N PRO A 505 5.60 -16.94 24.08
CA PRO A 505 5.13 -15.60 24.43
C PRO A 505 4.37 -14.88 23.30
N LEU A 506 4.80 -15.05 22.05
CA LEU A 506 4.08 -14.51 20.87
C LEU A 506 2.64 -15.05 20.69
N ARG A 507 2.20 -16.07 21.44
CA ARG A 507 0.86 -16.65 21.33
C ARG A 507 -0.25 -15.65 21.63
N GLU A 508 -0.01 -14.64 22.46
CA GLU A 508 -0.99 -13.61 22.81
C GLU A 508 -1.41 -12.73 21.61
N PHE A 509 -0.55 -12.61 20.59
CA PHE A 509 -0.83 -11.84 19.37
C PHE A 509 -1.53 -12.66 18.29
N VAL A 510 -1.47 -13.99 18.40
CA VAL A 510 -2.06 -14.91 17.42
C VAL A 510 -3.57 -14.88 17.55
N HIS A 511 -4.23 -14.29 16.55
CA HIS A 511 -5.68 -14.10 16.53
C HIS A 511 -6.30 -14.60 15.23
N CYS A 512 -7.46 -15.26 15.34
CA CYS A 512 -8.35 -15.59 14.22
C CYS A 512 -9.79 -15.25 14.59
N VAL A 513 -10.62 -14.91 13.60
CA VAL A 513 -12.07 -14.81 13.78
C VAL A 513 -12.69 -16.13 13.31
N PRO A 514 -13.56 -16.78 14.11
CA PRO A 514 -14.27 -17.98 13.68
C PRO A 514 -15.10 -17.72 12.42
N THR A 515 -14.98 -18.58 11.40
CA THR A 515 -15.68 -18.42 10.11
C THR A 515 -17.19 -18.24 10.28
N GLY A 516 -17.81 -19.01 11.19
CA GLY A 516 -19.24 -18.92 11.46
C GLY A 516 -19.69 -17.57 12.03
N GLN A 517 -18.92 -16.97 12.95
CA GLN A 517 -19.23 -15.63 13.46
C GLN A 517 -19.05 -14.57 12.37
N ASP A 518 -17.95 -14.65 11.62
CA ASP A 518 -17.60 -13.68 10.58
C ASP A 518 -18.68 -13.60 9.50
N ASP A 519 -19.13 -14.76 9.01
CA ASP A 519 -20.18 -14.87 8.00
C ASP A 519 -21.51 -14.26 8.48
N ARG A 520 -21.90 -14.51 9.74
CA ARG A 520 -23.16 -14.01 10.32
C ARG A 520 -23.18 -12.50 10.51
N LEU A 521 -22.11 -11.92 11.06
CA LEU A 521 -22.02 -10.47 11.20
C LEU A 521 -21.97 -9.77 9.83
N LYS A 522 -21.29 -10.37 8.84
CA LYS A 522 -21.29 -9.88 7.45
C LYS A 522 -22.65 -10.04 6.76
N GLU A 523 -23.41 -11.09 7.07
CA GLU A 523 -24.79 -11.30 6.59
C GLU A 523 -25.72 -10.17 7.06
N VAL A 524 -25.66 -9.80 8.35
CA VAL A 524 -26.43 -8.66 8.88
C VAL A 524 -26.08 -7.37 8.12
N LEU A 525 -24.79 -7.09 7.93
CA LEU A 525 -24.34 -5.91 7.18
C LEU A 525 -24.76 -5.94 5.71
N ALA A 526 -24.77 -7.11 5.08
CA ALA A 526 -25.25 -7.27 3.70
C ALA A 526 -26.75 -6.98 3.58
N GLU A 527 -27.56 -7.44 4.53
CA GLU A 527 -29.00 -7.19 4.54
C GLU A 527 -29.33 -5.72 4.80
N VAL A 528 -28.63 -5.05 5.73
CA VAL A 528 -28.75 -3.59 5.93
C VAL A 528 -28.46 -2.82 4.64
N ARG A 529 -27.42 -3.20 3.91
CA ARG A 529 -27.07 -2.58 2.61
C ARG A 529 -28.16 -2.84 1.56
N ARG A 530 -28.71 -4.06 1.50
CA ARG A 530 -29.78 -4.42 0.57
C ARG A 530 -31.04 -3.58 0.80
N GLN A 531 -31.49 -3.46 2.04
CA GLN A 531 -32.65 -2.64 2.41
C GLN A 531 -32.40 -1.14 2.17
N THR A 532 -31.20 -0.66 2.48
CA THR A 532 -30.81 0.73 2.16
C THR A 532 -30.86 0.99 0.67
N GLN A 533 -30.42 0.03 -0.16
CA GLN A 533 -30.51 0.14 -1.62
C GLN A 533 -31.98 0.16 -2.08
N ALA A 534 -32.83 -0.71 -1.55
CA ALA A 534 -34.26 -0.72 -1.83
C ALA A 534 -34.91 0.64 -1.51
N ARG A 535 -34.57 1.23 -0.34
CA ARG A 535 -34.99 2.57 0.05
C ARG A 535 -34.55 3.64 -0.95
N ARG A 536 -33.28 3.61 -1.36
CA ARG A 536 -32.72 4.56 -2.35
C ARG A 536 -33.37 4.44 -3.72
N THR A 537 -33.87 3.26 -4.08
CA THR A 537 -34.61 3.03 -5.34
C THR A 537 -36.10 3.32 -5.24
N GLY A 538 -36.60 3.78 -4.09
CA GLY A 538 -38.01 4.08 -3.86
C GLY A 538 -38.91 2.85 -3.69
N GLN A 539 -38.32 1.67 -3.43
CA GLN A 539 -39.08 0.42 -3.20
C GLN A 539 -39.65 0.35 -1.78
N THR A 540 -39.06 1.09 -0.83
CA THR A 540 -39.52 1.23 0.55
C THR A 540 -39.17 2.63 1.06
N SER A 541 -39.94 3.17 2.01
CA SER A 541 -39.58 4.38 2.76
C SER A 541 -38.82 4.06 4.05
N GLN A 542 -38.81 2.80 4.48
CA GLN A 542 -38.33 2.41 5.80
C GLN A 542 -36.79 2.35 5.85
N ARG A 543 -36.24 2.81 6.98
CA ARG A 543 -34.82 2.74 7.32
C ARG A 543 -34.50 1.40 7.98
N PRO A 544 -33.48 0.66 7.51
CA PRO A 544 -33.08 -0.59 8.15
C PRO A 544 -32.48 -0.33 9.54
N SER A 545 -32.85 -1.13 10.53
CA SER A 545 -32.42 -0.96 11.92
C SER A 545 -31.93 -2.28 12.53
N VAL A 546 -30.98 -2.20 13.45
CA VAL A 546 -30.44 -3.33 14.23
C VAL A 546 -30.63 -3.06 15.71
N LEU A 547 -31.24 -4.00 16.43
CA LEU A 547 -31.42 -3.92 17.89
C LEU A 547 -30.37 -4.79 18.58
N ILE A 548 -29.57 -4.20 19.45
CA ILE A 548 -28.54 -4.88 20.24
C ILE A 548 -28.92 -4.75 21.72
N GLN A 549 -29.16 -5.88 22.38
CA GLN A 549 -29.43 -5.96 23.80
C GLN A 549 -28.27 -6.59 24.56
N LEU A 550 -27.65 -5.81 25.44
CA LEU A 550 -26.51 -6.22 26.27
C LEU A 550 -26.72 -5.75 27.72
N ASP A 551 -26.50 -6.63 28.68
CA ASP A 551 -26.62 -6.33 30.11
C ASP A 551 -25.26 -6.00 30.74
N LEU A 552 -24.53 -5.10 30.08
CA LEU A 552 -23.21 -4.62 30.49
C LEU A 552 -23.27 -3.11 30.76
N ALA A 553 -22.54 -2.64 31.77
CA ALA A 553 -22.48 -1.22 32.10
C ALA A 553 -21.76 -0.39 31.02
N ASP A 554 -20.73 -0.97 30.41
CA ASP A 554 -19.98 -0.39 29.29
C ASP A 554 -19.69 -1.49 28.23
N PRO A 555 -20.70 -1.85 27.43
CA PRO A 555 -20.60 -2.97 26.48
C PRO A 555 -19.54 -2.71 25.40
N GLU A 556 -19.33 -1.46 25.03
CA GLU A 556 -18.41 -1.06 23.97
C GLU A 556 -16.95 -1.21 24.36
N ARG A 557 -16.64 -1.10 25.65
CA ARG A 557 -15.32 -1.40 26.20
C ARG A 557 -15.12 -2.89 26.46
N ALA A 558 -16.19 -3.60 26.81
CA ALA A 558 -16.15 -5.01 27.22
C ALA A 558 -16.14 -6.01 26.05
N LEU A 559 -16.83 -5.69 24.93
CA LEU A 559 -16.96 -6.57 23.77
C LEU A 559 -16.16 -6.05 22.58
N PRO A 560 -15.09 -6.74 22.17
CA PRO A 560 -14.32 -6.38 20.97
C PRO A 560 -15.21 -6.25 19.74
N GLY A 561 -14.91 -5.26 18.89
CA GLY A 561 -15.61 -5.02 17.63
C GLY A 561 -16.97 -4.31 17.73
N LEU A 562 -17.59 -4.17 18.91
CA LEU A 562 -18.98 -3.65 19.01
C LEU A 562 -19.12 -2.22 18.50
N ARG A 563 -18.25 -1.29 18.94
CA ARG A 563 -18.24 0.11 18.47
C ARG A 563 -18.18 0.20 16.96
N ARG A 564 -17.28 -0.58 16.38
CA ARG A 564 -17.07 -0.65 14.93
C ARG A 564 -18.28 -1.24 14.23
N PHE A 565 -18.86 -2.32 14.73
CA PHE A 565 -20.07 -2.91 14.15
C PHE A 565 -21.22 -1.90 14.13
N ARG A 566 -21.42 -1.11 15.21
CA ARG A 566 -22.41 -0.03 15.23
C ARG A 566 -22.18 1.00 14.14
N ARG A 567 -20.92 1.40 13.96
CA ARG A 567 -20.51 2.30 12.87
C ARG A 567 -20.76 1.66 11.51
N ASP A 568 -20.36 0.41 11.29
CA ASP A 568 -20.51 -0.29 10.01
C ASP A 568 -21.99 -0.40 9.59
N VAL A 569 -22.91 -0.61 10.54
CA VAL A 569 -24.36 -0.56 10.30
C VAL A 569 -24.82 0.85 9.90
N THR A 570 -24.34 1.88 10.59
CA THR A 570 -24.68 3.28 10.30
C THR A 570 -24.16 3.70 8.92
N ASP A 571 -22.91 3.35 8.60
CA ASP A 571 -22.26 3.58 7.30
C ASP A 571 -22.96 2.82 6.16
N ALA A 572 -23.55 1.65 6.46
CA ALA A 572 -24.39 0.91 5.54
C ALA A 572 -25.77 1.56 5.28
N GLY A 573 -26.10 2.66 5.97
CA GLY A 573 -27.36 3.40 5.86
C GLY A 573 -28.41 2.98 6.89
N GLY A 574 -28.03 2.14 7.85
CA GLY A 574 -28.89 1.65 8.91
C GLY A 574 -28.92 2.53 10.15
N GLU A 575 -29.56 2.01 11.19
CA GLU A 575 -29.66 2.59 12.53
C GLU A 575 -29.43 1.50 13.57
N VAL A 576 -28.81 1.84 14.71
CA VAL A 576 -28.54 0.86 15.78
C VAL A 576 -29.14 1.31 17.10
N PHE A 577 -30.00 0.47 17.66
CA PHE A 577 -30.57 0.63 18.98
C PHE A 577 -29.78 -0.23 19.97
N LEU A 578 -29.00 0.39 20.84
CA LEU A 578 -28.30 -0.29 21.93
C LEU A 578 -29.09 -0.12 23.23
N THR A 579 -29.55 -1.21 23.84
CA THR A 579 -30.36 -1.19 25.07
C THR A 579 -29.90 -2.25 26.06
N ASN A 580 -30.25 -2.06 27.34
CA ASN A 580 -30.19 -3.12 28.36
C ASN A 580 -31.56 -3.78 28.54
N GLY A 581 -31.61 -4.90 29.27
CA GLY A 581 -32.82 -5.67 29.53
C GLY A 581 -33.92 -4.87 30.22
N GLY A 582 -33.55 -3.97 31.15
CA GLY A 582 -34.50 -3.11 31.87
C GLY A 582 -35.28 -2.14 30.98
N ARG A 583 -34.71 -1.72 29.83
CA ARG A 583 -35.35 -0.80 28.86
C ARG A 583 -35.78 -1.47 27.57
N LEU A 584 -35.60 -2.78 27.45
CA LEU A 584 -35.84 -3.53 26.21
C LEU A 584 -37.27 -3.39 25.71
N ARG A 585 -38.27 -3.56 26.58
CA ARG A 585 -39.69 -3.50 26.20
C ARG A 585 -40.08 -2.12 25.65
N GLN A 586 -39.63 -1.04 26.29
CA GLN A 586 -39.91 0.32 25.83
C GLN A 586 -39.23 0.62 24.49
N THR A 587 -37.97 0.21 24.33
CA THR A 587 -37.20 0.40 23.10
C THR A 587 -37.81 -0.39 21.94
N ALA A 588 -38.17 -1.65 22.16
CA ALA A 588 -38.81 -2.51 21.16
C ALA A 588 -40.16 -1.95 20.69
N LEU A 589 -41.00 -1.46 21.61
CA LEU A 589 -42.27 -0.81 21.28
C LEU A 589 -42.08 0.48 20.48
N THR A 590 -41.09 1.30 20.86
CA THR A 590 -40.75 2.54 20.14
C THR A 590 -40.31 2.24 18.71
N ALA A 591 -39.42 1.26 18.54
CA ALA A 591 -38.95 0.84 17.23
C ALA A 591 -40.07 0.24 16.37
N LYS A 592 -40.93 -0.60 16.95
CA LYS A 592 -42.06 -1.22 16.23
C LYS A 592 -43.12 -0.21 15.78
N ASN A 593 -43.43 0.78 16.62
CA ASN A 593 -44.47 1.77 16.33
C ASN A 593 -43.99 2.88 15.40
N SER A 594 -42.70 2.90 15.03
CA SER A 594 -42.14 3.88 14.09
C SER A 594 -42.39 3.39 12.65
N PRO A 595 -43.28 4.03 11.87
CA PRO A 595 -43.59 3.59 10.51
C PRO A 595 -42.38 3.66 9.56
N ASP A 596 -41.39 4.48 9.91
CA ASP A 596 -40.19 4.74 9.13
C ASP A 596 -39.05 3.74 9.37
N LEU A 597 -39.22 2.74 10.25
CA LEU A 597 -38.17 1.78 10.61
C LEU A 597 -38.50 0.36 10.14
N ALA A 598 -37.47 -0.37 9.70
CA ALA A 598 -37.53 -1.78 9.36
C ALA A 598 -36.47 -2.55 10.15
N MET A 599 -36.89 -3.38 11.11
CA MET A 599 -35.97 -4.16 11.94
C MET A 599 -35.35 -5.31 11.12
N VAL A 600 -34.05 -5.22 10.86
CA VAL A 600 -33.27 -6.16 10.05
C VAL A 600 -32.66 -7.27 10.90
N ALA A 601 -32.11 -6.93 12.07
CA ALA A 601 -31.45 -7.90 12.93
C ALA A 601 -31.67 -7.57 14.41
N VAL A 602 -31.69 -8.63 15.22
CA VAL A 602 -31.76 -8.56 16.67
C VAL A 602 -30.63 -9.41 17.26
N ILE A 603 -29.80 -8.77 18.08
CA ILE A 603 -28.64 -9.38 18.72
C ILE A 603 -28.84 -9.29 20.23
N ALA A 604 -28.88 -10.43 20.93
CA ALA A 604 -29.18 -10.47 22.36
C ALA A 604 -28.24 -11.42 23.13
N GLN A 605 -27.92 -11.05 24.37
CA GLN A 605 -27.01 -11.84 25.22
C GLN A 605 -27.72 -13.01 25.94
N THR A 606 -29.01 -12.88 26.24
CA THR A 606 -29.74 -13.86 27.08
C THR A 606 -30.92 -14.49 26.36
N SER A 607 -31.13 -15.79 26.57
CA SER A 607 -32.25 -16.53 25.98
C SER A 607 -33.63 -16.09 26.47
N ALA A 608 -33.70 -15.49 27.67
CA ALA A 608 -34.95 -15.04 28.31
C ALA A 608 -35.69 -13.94 27.53
N ASN A 609 -35.00 -13.19 26.68
CA ASN A 609 -35.57 -12.07 25.93
C ASN A 609 -36.11 -12.47 24.55
N TRP A 610 -35.80 -13.67 24.05
CA TRP A 610 -36.19 -14.11 22.71
C TRP A 610 -37.70 -14.18 22.51
N THR A 611 -38.49 -14.58 23.51
CA THR A 611 -39.95 -14.66 23.37
C THR A 611 -40.58 -13.30 23.02
N LEU A 612 -40.06 -12.21 23.59
CA LEU A 612 -40.52 -10.85 23.26
C LEU A 612 -40.03 -10.45 21.86
N LEU A 613 -38.73 -10.59 21.61
CA LEU A 613 -38.09 -10.16 20.36
C LEU A 613 -38.67 -10.89 19.14
N ASP A 614 -38.95 -12.19 19.27
CA ASP A 614 -39.55 -13.03 18.24
C ASP A 614 -40.98 -12.60 17.91
N ARG A 615 -41.75 -12.23 18.93
CA ARG A 615 -43.12 -11.76 18.77
C ARG A 615 -43.18 -10.40 18.09
N GLU A 616 -42.28 -9.49 18.46
CA GLU A 616 -42.27 -8.14 17.91
C GLU A 616 -41.58 -8.06 16.53
N PHE A 617 -40.55 -8.88 16.28
CA PHE A 617 -39.71 -8.83 15.06
C PHE A 617 -39.46 -10.22 14.45
N PRO A 618 -40.49 -10.91 13.94
CA PRO A 618 -40.38 -12.30 13.48
C PRO A 618 -39.49 -12.50 12.25
N SER A 619 -39.30 -11.46 11.43
CA SER A 619 -38.52 -11.52 10.17
C SER A 619 -37.06 -11.06 10.31
N ALA A 620 -36.63 -10.66 11.51
CA ALA A 620 -35.27 -10.17 11.74
C ALA A 620 -34.24 -11.32 11.88
N ILE A 621 -33.02 -11.11 11.39
CA ILE A 621 -31.89 -12.02 11.60
C ILE A 621 -31.59 -12.09 13.10
N ARG A 622 -31.41 -13.31 13.62
CA ARG A 622 -31.19 -13.56 15.06
C ARG A 622 -29.76 -13.97 15.33
N LEU A 623 -29.09 -13.28 16.25
CA LEU A 623 -27.77 -13.65 16.74
C LEU A 623 -27.74 -13.62 18.28
N ALA A 624 -27.20 -14.67 18.88
CA ALA A 624 -26.97 -14.74 20.32
C ALA A 624 -25.51 -14.39 20.64
N VAL A 625 -25.26 -13.56 21.65
CA VAL A 625 -23.90 -13.32 22.16
C VAL A 625 -23.62 -14.35 23.26
N ALA A 626 -22.67 -15.25 23.03
CA ALA A 626 -22.29 -16.26 24.01
C ALA A 626 -21.67 -15.61 25.25
N ALA A 627 -22.01 -16.10 26.44
CA ALA A 627 -21.32 -15.70 27.66
C ALA A 627 -19.89 -16.30 27.66
N PRO A 628 -18.88 -15.59 28.20
CA PRO A 628 -17.48 -16.02 28.17
C PRO A 628 -17.22 -17.42 28.71
N ASP A 629 -18.04 -17.89 29.66
CA ASP A 629 -17.87 -19.16 30.37
C ASP A 629 -18.72 -20.32 29.80
N ASP A 630 -19.52 -20.08 28.75
CA ASP A 630 -20.55 -21.03 28.28
C ASP A 630 -20.14 -21.73 26.97
N ALA A 631 -19.14 -22.60 27.07
CA ALA A 631 -18.58 -23.38 25.96
C ALA A 631 -19.60 -24.21 25.13
N PRO A 632 -20.74 -24.72 25.68
CA PRO A 632 -21.75 -25.41 24.89
C PRO A 632 -22.62 -24.44 24.06
N ALA A 633 -22.88 -23.22 24.54
CA ALA A 633 -23.66 -22.21 23.82
C ALA A 633 -22.91 -21.65 22.60
N ALA A 634 -21.57 -21.59 22.67
CA ALA A 634 -20.69 -21.22 21.57
C ALA A 634 -20.71 -22.22 20.37
N ARG A 635 -21.34 -23.39 20.52
CA ARG A 635 -21.50 -24.40 19.45
C ARG A 635 -22.81 -24.30 18.68
N SER A 636 -23.70 -23.35 19.03
CA SER A 636 -24.92 -23.08 18.27
C SER A 636 -24.60 -22.36 16.96
N GLU A 637 -25.24 -22.73 15.85
CA GLU A 637 -25.09 -22.08 14.53
C GLU A 637 -25.51 -20.59 14.51
N GLN A 638 -26.12 -20.09 15.60
CA GLN A 638 -26.62 -18.72 15.77
C GLN A 638 -25.84 -17.90 16.82
N ALA A 639 -24.74 -18.43 17.37
CA ALA A 639 -23.98 -17.75 18.43
C ALA A 639 -22.72 -17.03 17.90
N ILE A 640 -22.48 -15.81 18.40
CA ILE A 640 -21.24 -15.05 18.23
C ILE A 640 -20.55 -14.91 19.60
N GLN A 641 -19.21 -14.89 19.61
CA GLN A 641 -18.41 -14.69 20.82
C GLN A 641 -18.20 -13.19 21.10
N ASP A 642 -17.97 -12.42 20.05
CA ASP A 642 -17.86 -10.96 20.07
C ASP A 642 -18.35 -10.36 18.74
N PHE A 643 -18.04 -9.10 18.48
CA PHE A 643 -18.46 -8.38 17.27
C PHE A 643 -17.31 -8.21 16.27
N GLU A 644 -16.21 -8.95 16.41
CA GLU A 644 -15.13 -8.92 15.45
C GLU A 644 -15.52 -9.62 14.14
N THR A 645 -15.13 -9.01 13.04
CA THR A 645 -15.20 -9.59 11.70
C THR A 645 -13.81 -9.51 11.07
N THR A 646 -13.48 -10.41 10.15
CA THR A 646 -12.28 -10.26 9.32
C THR A 646 -12.46 -9.07 8.38
N PRO A 647 -11.36 -8.46 7.90
CA PRO A 647 -11.45 -7.43 6.87
C PRO A 647 -12.30 -7.89 5.69
N TRP A 648 -13.08 -6.97 5.09
CA TRP A 648 -13.94 -7.27 3.93
C TRP A 648 -13.08 -7.64 2.71
N SER A 649 -12.67 -8.90 2.63
CA SER A 649 -12.14 -9.49 1.40
C SER A 649 -13.33 -9.98 0.60
N ALA A 650 -13.72 -9.24 -0.43
CA ALA A 650 -14.58 -9.84 -1.44
C ALA A 650 -13.78 -10.97 -2.11
N VAL A 651 -14.19 -12.22 -1.84
CA VAL A 651 -13.98 -13.46 -2.61
C VAL A 651 -13.00 -14.50 -2.05
N GLU A 652 -13.42 -15.75 -2.29
CA GLU A 652 -12.95 -17.13 -2.09
C GLU A 652 -11.47 -17.43 -1.72
N PRO A 653 -11.23 -18.52 -0.95
CA PRO A 653 -9.90 -19.03 -0.65
C PRO A 653 -9.14 -19.39 -1.95
N GLY A 654 -8.09 -18.63 -2.26
CA GLY A 654 -7.25 -18.81 -3.47
C GLY A 654 -7.03 -17.52 -4.24
N GLU A 655 -8.01 -16.60 -4.20
CA GLU A 655 -7.95 -15.31 -4.90
C GLU A 655 -7.32 -14.18 -4.05
N GLN A 656 -7.04 -14.45 -2.77
CA GLN A 656 -6.52 -13.54 -1.73
C GLN A 656 -5.10 -12.99 -2.01
N ALA A 657 -4.34 -13.59 -2.94
CA ALA A 657 -2.93 -13.25 -3.15
C ALA A 657 -2.70 -12.07 -4.12
N LEU A 658 -3.69 -11.65 -4.89
CA LEU A 658 -3.49 -10.68 -5.99
C LEU A 658 -3.96 -9.26 -5.62
N PRO A 659 -3.27 -8.19 -6.09
CA PRO A 659 -3.64 -6.80 -5.84
C PRO A 659 -5.04 -6.49 -6.39
N ARG A 660 -5.86 -5.84 -5.57
CA ARG A 660 -7.25 -5.49 -5.89
C ARG A 660 -7.56 -4.06 -5.49
N LEU A 661 -8.55 -3.50 -6.16
CA LEU A 661 -9.20 -2.28 -5.70
C LEU A 661 -10.22 -2.65 -4.61
N SER A 662 -10.39 -1.80 -3.60
CA SER A 662 -11.33 -2.02 -2.49
C SER A 662 -12.79 -2.02 -2.92
N TYR A 663 -13.12 -1.29 -3.99
CA TYR A 663 -14.48 -0.93 -4.39
C TYR A 663 -15.29 -0.20 -3.30
N ALA A 664 -14.65 0.25 -2.22
CA ALA A 664 -15.28 1.05 -1.19
C ALA A 664 -15.75 2.39 -1.77
N CYS A 665 -16.94 2.84 -1.37
CA CYS A 665 -17.51 4.11 -1.82
C CYS A 665 -17.16 5.28 -0.89
N SER A 666 -16.63 5.00 0.31
CA SER A 666 -16.18 5.97 1.29
C SER A 666 -15.02 5.37 2.09
N LEU A 667 -14.17 6.23 2.67
CA LEU A 667 -13.16 5.78 3.64
C LEU A 667 -13.79 5.15 4.88
N ALA A 668 -15.04 5.52 5.20
CA ALA A 668 -15.80 4.94 6.29
C ALA A 668 -16.01 3.43 6.12
N GLY A 669 -16.23 3.00 4.86
CA GLY A 669 -16.35 1.58 4.51
C GLY A 669 -15.02 0.82 4.50
N LEU A 670 -13.90 1.48 4.80
CA LEU A 670 -12.60 0.84 4.97
C LEU A 670 -12.26 0.67 6.44
N ARG A 671 -11.51 -0.40 6.67
CA ARG A 671 -10.96 -0.78 7.96
C ARG A 671 -9.60 -0.12 8.16
N ILE A 672 -9.58 1.21 8.17
CA ILE A 672 -8.35 2.03 8.03
C ILE A 672 -7.24 1.63 9.02
N GLY A 673 -7.59 1.36 10.29
CA GLY A 673 -6.60 0.95 11.29
C GLY A 673 -5.95 -0.41 11.03
N GLU A 674 -6.49 -1.22 10.13
CA GLU A 674 -5.97 -2.53 9.73
C GLU A 674 -5.26 -2.47 8.36
N LEU A 675 -5.30 -1.32 7.68
CA LEU A 675 -4.67 -1.13 6.37
C LEU A 675 -3.22 -0.70 6.54
N ARG A 676 -2.35 -1.29 5.73
CA ARG A 676 -0.93 -0.96 5.74
C ARG A 676 -0.66 0.28 4.90
N THR A 677 0.24 1.13 5.39
CA THR A 677 0.77 2.25 4.60
C THR A 677 1.86 1.83 3.62
N ASN A 678 2.46 0.65 3.84
CA ASN A 678 3.47 0.03 2.97
C ASN A 678 4.49 1.06 2.45
N ARG A 679 5.17 1.81 3.34
CA ARG A 679 6.09 2.89 2.91
C ARG A 679 7.17 2.40 1.94
N PRO A 680 7.72 1.17 2.05
CA PRO A 680 8.68 0.65 1.07
C PRO A 680 8.16 0.63 -0.38
N ALA A 681 6.83 0.66 -0.61
CA ALA A 681 6.27 0.67 -1.95
C ALA A 681 6.63 1.94 -2.74
N ARG A 682 6.95 3.04 -2.04
CA ARG A 682 7.47 4.26 -2.68
C ARG A 682 8.82 4.03 -3.35
N GLY A 683 9.66 3.17 -2.77
CA GLY A 683 10.94 2.74 -3.33
C GLY A 683 10.79 1.79 -4.53
N GLN A 684 9.57 1.33 -4.82
CA GLN A 684 9.21 0.48 -5.96
C GLN A 684 8.59 1.27 -7.12
N ALA A 685 8.74 2.60 -7.11
CA ALA A 685 8.10 3.50 -8.05
C ALA A 685 8.53 3.29 -9.51
N VAL A 686 7.56 3.35 -10.42
CA VAL A 686 7.79 3.42 -11.86
C VAL A 686 7.89 4.87 -12.29
N ARG A 687 8.86 5.18 -13.17
CA ARG A 687 9.00 6.52 -13.77
C ARG A 687 8.83 6.43 -15.28
N LEU A 688 7.75 7.02 -15.79
CA LEU A 688 7.49 7.08 -17.22
C LEU A 688 8.30 8.20 -17.88
N SER A 689 8.73 7.96 -19.10
CA SER A 689 9.09 9.01 -20.04
C SER A 689 7.86 9.79 -20.51
N MET A 690 8.09 10.94 -21.14
CA MET A 690 7.02 11.71 -21.80
C MET A 690 6.38 10.90 -22.94
N ALA A 691 7.17 10.09 -23.66
CA ALA A 691 6.69 9.27 -24.77
C ALA A 691 5.74 8.16 -24.27
N GLU A 692 6.10 7.44 -23.22
CA GLU A 692 5.24 6.42 -22.61
C GLU A 692 3.94 7.03 -22.05
N SER A 693 4.06 8.18 -21.36
CA SER A 693 2.91 8.91 -20.82
C SER A 693 1.92 9.30 -21.94
N ARG A 694 2.42 9.88 -23.04
CA ARG A 694 1.61 10.22 -24.22
C ARG A 694 1.05 8.98 -24.93
N GLY A 695 1.80 7.88 -24.96
CA GLY A 695 1.36 6.60 -25.50
C GLY A 695 0.11 6.08 -24.81
N ILE A 696 0.09 6.11 -23.47
CA ILE A 696 -1.08 5.72 -22.67
C ILE A 696 -2.29 6.62 -22.96
N VAL A 697 -2.10 7.95 -23.00
CA VAL A 697 -3.18 8.89 -23.33
C VAL A 697 -3.74 8.63 -24.73
N ALA A 698 -2.86 8.48 -25.73
CA ALA A 698 -3.26 8.21 -27.11
C ALA A 698 -4.02 6.89 -27.24
N GLN A 699 -3.62 5.86 -26.50
CA GLN A 699 -4.33 4.58 -26.44
C GLN A 699 -5.74 4.73 -25.85
N LEU A 700 -5.89 5.47 -24.75
CA LEU A 700 -7.20 5.74 -24.14
C LEU A 700 -8.12 6.49 -25.12
N VAL A 701 -7.60 7.52 -25.79
CA VAL A 701 -8.35 8.32 -26.78
C VAL A 701 -8.75 7.46 -27.99
N ARG A 702 -7.85 6.68 -28.59
CA ARG A 702 -8.17 5.77 -29.70
C ARG A 702 -9.22 4.73 -29.29
N GLY A 703 -9.10 4.19 -28.09
CA GLY A 703 -10.04 3.23 -27.51
C GLY A 703 -11.44 3.82 -27.37
N ALA A 704 -11.54 5.05 -26.87
CA ALA A 704 -12.78 5.82 -26.73
C ALA A 704 -13.40 6.17 -28.09
N ASP A 705 -12.62 6.70 -29.03
CA ASP A 705 -13.09 7.04 -30.38
C ASP A 705 -13.67 5.81 -31.10
N SER A 706 -12.98 4.68 -30.99
CA SER A 706 -13.47 3.41 -31.55
C SER A 706 -14.73 2.89 -30.83
N ALA A 707 -14.85 3.14 -29.54
CA ALA A 707 -16.04 2.76 -28.77
C ALA A 707 -17.25 3.61 -29.14
N ALA A 708 -17.08 4.91 -29.34
CA ALA A 708 -18.14 5.82 -29.77
C ALA A 708 -18.84 5.35 -31.06
N VAL A 709 -18.07 4.96 -32.09
CA VAL A 709 -18.61 4.42 -33.35
C VAL A 709 -19.43 3.15 -33.12
N ARG A 710 -18.89 2.21 -32.34
CA ARG A 710 -19.59 0.95 -32.01
C ARG A 710 -20.87 1.19 -31.23
N VAL A 711 -20.85 2.12 -30.26
CA VAL A 711 -22.02 2.46 -29.44
C VAL A 711 -23.15 3.01 -30.31
N ALA A 712 -22.85 3.94 -31.21
CA ALA A 712 -23.84 4.49 -32.13
C ALA A 712 -24.41 3.45 -33.08
N ALA A 713 -23.55 2.60 -33.67
CA ALA A 713 -23.99 1.49 -34.52
C ALA A 713 -24.88 0.48 -33.76
N ASN A 714 -24.53 0.17 -32.51
CA ASN A 714 -25.33 -0.69 -31.65
C ASN A 714 -26.68 -0.07 -31.30
N ALA A 715 -26.73 1.24 -31.04
CA ALA A 715 -27.99 1.94 -30.76
C ALA A 715 -28.96 1.83 -31.94
N ARG A 716 -28.48 2.08 -33.17
CA ARG A 716 -29.28 1.92 -34.40
C ARG A 716 -29.81 0.50 -34.58
N ARG A 717 -28.94 -0.50 -34.42
CA ARG A 717 -29.33 -1.92 -34.55
C ARG A 717 -30.34 -2.33 -33.48
N HIS A 718 -30.11 -1.94 -32.24
CA HIS A 718 -30.96 -2.33 -31.11
C HIS A 718 -32.35 -1.71 -31.18
N LEU A 719 -32.47 -0.51 -31.74
CA LEU A 719 -33.74 0.20 -31.84
C LEU A 719 -34.38 0.09 -33.23
N ALA A 720 -33.85 -0.72 -34.16
CA ALA A 720 -34.29 -0.73 -35.56
C ALA A 720 -35.82 -0.88 -35.71
N ASP A 721 -36.41 -1.91 -35.09
CA ASP A 721 -37.86 -2.17 -35.15
C ASP A 721 -38.67 -1.04 -34.51
N ARG A 722 -38.19 -0.51 -33.37
CA ARG A 722 -38.86 0.61 -32.67
C ARG A 722 -38.77 1.92 -33.44
N LEU A 723 -37.68 2.16 -34.16
CA LEU A 723 -37.50 3.37 -34.96
C LEU A 723 -38.33 3.31 -36.24
N ALA A 724 -38.59 2.12 -36.78
CA ALA A 724 -39.45 1.92 -37.95
C ALA A 724 -40.90 2.37 -37.69
N THR A 725 -41.37 2.29 -36.44
CA THR A 725 -42.73 2.68 -36.04
C THR A 725 -42.86 4.14 -35.59
N VAL A 726 -41.78 4.92 -35.56
CA VAL A 726 -41.80 6.33 -35.13
C VAL A 726 -41.77 7.21 -36.38
N ASP A 727 -42.79 8.03 -36.61
CA ASP A 727 -42.87 8.84 -37.85
C ASP A 727 -41.94 10.07 -37.84
N SER A 728 -41.78 10.68 -36.67
CA SER A 728 -40.99 11.91 -36.49
C SER A 728 -39.48 11.61 -36.51
N ALA A 729 -38.76 12.23 -37.44
CA ALA A 729 -37.30 12.13 -37.52
C ALA A 729 -36.61 12.64 -36.24
N HIS A 730 -37.15 13.70 -35.62
CA HIS A 730 -36.63 14.21 -34.36
C HIS A 730 -36.83 13.21 -33.21
N ASP A 731 -37.99 12.57 -33.14
CA ASP A 731 -38.26 11.57 -32.09
C ASP A 731 -37.39 10.31 -32.27
N ARG A 732 -37.07 9.93 -33.52
CA ARG A 732 -36.05 8.89 -33.81
C ARG A 732 -34.68 9.27 -33.27
N ILE A 733 -34.23 10.51 -33.49
CA ILE A 733 -32.95 11.02 -32.99
C ILE A 733 -32.93 11.07 -31.47
N VAL A 734 -33.99 11.57 -30.83
CA VAL A 734 -34.12 11.60 -29.36
C VAL A 734 -34.02 10.19 -28.78
N ALA A 735 -34.71 9.21 -29.36
CA ALA A 735 -34.65 7.82 -28.90
C ALA A 735 -33.23 7.23 -29.02
N LEU A 736 -32.50 7.54 -30.10
CA LEU A 736 -31.11 7.12 -30.28
C LEU A 736 -30.19 7.77 -29.24
N ILE A 737 -30.26 9.08 -29.05
CA ILE A 737 -29.43 9.81 -28.08
C ILE A 737 -29.73 9.36 -26.66
N HIS A 738 -31.01 9.21 -26.30
CA HIS A 738 -31.42 8.68 -25.00
C HIS A 738 -30.85 7.27 -24.77
N HIS A 739 -30.91 6.40 -25.77
CA HIS A 739 -30.32 5.07 -25.66
C HIS A 739 -28.80 5.12 -25.46
N VAL A 740 -28.10 6.00 -26.19
CA VAL A 740 -26.65 6.23 -26.01
C VAL A 740 -26.36 6.68 -24.57
N LEU A 741 -27.01 7.75 -24.09
CA LEU A 741 -26.83 8.30 -22.74
C LEU A 741 -27.10 7.26 -21.65
N THR A 742 -28.07 6.37 -21.87
CA THR A 742 -28.50 5.37 -20.90
C THR A 742 -27.85 3.99 -21.07
N ARG A 743 -26.78 3.86 -21.87
CA ARG A 743 -25.97 2.62 -21.95
C ARG A 743 -25.24 2.37 -20.62
N LYS A 744 -25.06 1.10 -20.25
CA LYS A 744 -24.36 0.66 -19.02
C LYS A 744 -22.97 1.30 -18.83
N GLN A 745 -22.29 1.62 -19.93
CA GLN A 745 -21.00 2.29 -19.91
C GLN A 745 -21.07 3.74 -19.39
N PHE A 746 -22.14 4.48 -19.68
CA PHE A 746 -22.27 5.90 -19.31
C PHE A 746 -23.20 6.09 -18.13
N ILE A 747 -24.26 5.30 -18.01
CA ILE A 747 -25.30 5.54 -17.03
C ILE A 747 -24.83 5.25 -15.60
N LYS A 748 -25.21 6.12 -14.68
CA LYS A 748 -25.17 5.88 -13.24
C LYS A 748 -26.59 5.92 -12.68
N GLY A 749 -26.94 4.97 -11.82
CA GLY A 749 -28.29 4.86 -11.26
C GLY A 749 -29.35 4.36 -12.24
N SER A 750 -30.62 4.53 -11.88
CA SER A 750 -31.75 4.01 -12.65
C SER A 750 -31.95 4.77 -13.97
N ARG A 751 -32.36 4.03 -15.01
CA ARG A 751 -32.83 4.61 -16.29
C ARG A 751 -34.09 5.45 -16.14
N SER A 752 -34.95 5.14 -15.16
CA SER A 752 -36.18 5.89 -14.89
C SER A 752 -35.92 7.33 -14.44
N ASN A 753 -34.71 7.63 -13.95
CA ASN A 753 -34.35 9.00 -13.55
C ASN A 753 -34.31 9.97 -14.75
N TYR A 754 -34.17 9.46 -15.97
CA TYR A 754 -34.16 10.27 -17.18
C TYR A 754 -34.93 9.54 -18.28
N SER A 755 -36.24 9.79 -18.38
CA SER A 755 -37.11 9.11 -19.32
C SER A 755 -36.94 9.61 -20.75
N VAL A 756 -37.50 8.89 -21.72
CA VAL A 756 -37.47 9.30 -23.15
C VAL A 756 -38.27 10.59 -23.34
N GLU A 757 -39.37 10.75 -22.61
CA GLU A 757 -40.23 11.94 -22.63
C GLU A 757 -39.47 13.16 -22.10
N GLN A 758 -38.71 13.00 -21.02
CA GLN A 758 -37.85 14.08 -20.52
C GLN A 758 -36.76 14.43 -21.54
N ALA A 759 -36.08 13.41 -22.11
CA ALA A 759 -35.09 13.64 -23.16
C ALA A 759 -35.68 14.38 -24.35
N ARG A 760 -36.92 14.06 -24.74
CA ARG A 760 -37.65 14.78 -25.79
C ARG A 760 -37.85 16.25 -25.44
N GLN A 761 -38.33 16.55 -24.23
CA GLN A 761 -38.53 17.94 -23.77
C GLN A 761 -37.23 18.75 -23.74
N ASP A 762 -36.12 18.11 -23.35
CA ASP A 762 -34.84 18.79 -23.22
C ASP A 762 -34.15 19.02 -24.57
N MET A 763 -34.29 18.08 -25.51
CA MET A 763 -33.51 18.05 -26.76
C MET A 763 -34.24 18.70 -27.94
N LEU A 764 -35.57 18.62 -28.02
CA LEU A 764 -36.34 19.16 -29.16
C LEU A 764 -36.03 20.61 -29.54
N PRO A 765 -35.83 21.56 -28.60
CA PRO A 765 -35.48 22.94 -28.96
C PRO A 765 -34.21 23.05 -29.82
N PHE A 766 -33.23 22.18 -29.60
CA PHE A 766 -31.98 22.15 -30.35
C PHE A 766 -32.14 21.47 -31.70
N LEU A 767 -32.90 20.36 -31.74
CA LEU A 767 -33.17 19.62 -32.99
C LEU A 767 -33.96 20.47 -33.98
N HIS A 768 -34.92 21.28 -33.54
CA HIS A 768 -35.67 22.19 -34.41
C HIS A 768 -34.80 23.27 -35.07
N THR A 769 -33.63 23.57 -34.50
CA THR A 769 -32.72 24.62 -34.99
C THR A 769 -31.41 24.06 -35.54
N ASP A 770 -31.29 22.74 -35.66
CA ASP A 770 -30.07 22.00 -36.05
C ASP A 770 -28.82 22.44 -35.25
N GLN A 771 -29.02 22.78 -33.97
CA GLN A 771 -27.95 23.24 -33.09
C GLN A 771 -27.39 22.10 -32.23
N PRO A 772 -26.13 22.19 -31.79
CA PRO A 772 -25.57 21.25 -30.83
C PRO A 772 -26.40 21.23 -29.53
N ILE A 773 -26.69 20.03 -29.02
CA ILE A 773 -27.42 19.87 -27.76
C ILE A 773 -26.52 20.35 -26.61
N ARG A 774 -27.00 21.31 -25.82
CA ARG A 774 -26.26 21.82 -24.66
C ARG A 774 -26.46 20.90 -23.45
N MET A 775 -25.36 20.33 -22.99
CA MET A 775 -25.28 19.44 -21.85
C MET A 775 -24.44 20.08 -20.74
N VAL A 776 -24.78 19.78 -19.48
CA VAL A 776 -24.01 20.28 -18.32
C VAL A 776 -23.75 19.16 -17.32
N ILE A 777 -22.58 19.16 -16.69
CA ILE A 777 -22.22 18.28 -15.59
C ILE A 777 -21.47 19.06 -14.51
N THR A 778 -21.77 18.81 -13.23
CA THR A 778 -20.98 19.35 -12.11
C THR A 778 -19.91 18.34 -11.67
N GLY A 779 -18.71 18.83 -11.41
CA GLY A 779 -17.60 17.99 -10.95
C GLY A 779 -16.24 18.67 -11.08
N PHE A 780 -15.19 17.92 -10.74
CA PHE A 780 -13.81 18.42 -10.74
C PHE A 780 -13.58 19.64 -9.82
N PRO A 781 -14.01 19.62 -8.54
CA PRO A 781 -13.74 20.73 -7.62
C PRO A 781 -12.24 20.90 -7.38
N ILE A 782 -11.64 19.89 -6.74
CA ILE A 782 -10.23 19.72 -6.41
C ILE A 782 -10.00 18.25 -6.03
N LYS A 783 -8.75 17.77 -6.05
CA LYS A 783 -8.38 16.46 -5.50
C LYS A 783 -8.39 16.49 -3.96
N HIS A 784 -9.00 15.49 -3.33
CA HIS A 784 -9.09 15.39 -1.87
C HIS A 784 -7.90 14.63 -1.27
N GLY A 785 -6.68 15.13 -1.48
CA GLY A 785 -5.44 14.48 -1.01
C GLY A 785 -4.94 14.95 0.38
N GLN A 786 -5.68 15.81 1.08
CA GLN A 786 -5.15 16.56 2.23
C GLN A 786 -4.79 15.69 3.43
N ASN A 787 -5.49 14.57 3.65
CA ASN A 787 -5.18 13.63 4.73
C ASN A 787 -4.28 12.46 4.30
N GLY A 788 -3.80 12.45 3.04
CA GLY A 788 -3.00 11.36 2.48
C GLY A 788 -3.73 10.03 2.29
N LEU A 789 -4.85 9.75 2.97
CA LEU A 789 -5.57 8.48 2.88
C LEU A 789 -6.42 8.35 1.61
N LYS A 790 -7.09 9.44 1.20
CA LYS A 790 -8.00 9.43 0.04
C LYS A 790 -7.26 9.42 -1.28
N ALA A 791 -6.45 10.45 -1.52
CA ALA A 791 -5.70 10.63 -2.74
C ALA A 791 -4.21 10.86 -2.44
N SER A 792 -3.35 10.43 -3.35
CA SER A 792 -1.88 10.50 -3.19
C SER A 792 -1.30 11.90 -3.42
N GLY A 793 -2.12 12.89 -3.79
CA GLY A 793 -1.70 14.27 -4.02
C GLY A 793 -2.86 15.19 -4.39
N PRO A 794 -2.62 16.52 -4.52
CA PRO A 794 -3.66 17.51 -4.80
C PRO A 794 -3.97 17.73 -6.29
N LEU A 795 -3.16 17.23 -7.24
CA LEU A 795 -3.36 17.47 -8.68
C LEU A 795 -4.23 16.37 -9.34
N PRO A 796 -4.89 16.67 -10.47
CA PRO A 796 -5.63 15.68 -11.26
C PRO A 796 -4.70 14.58 -11.76
N ASP A 797 -5.11 13.33 -11.61
CA ASP A 797 -4.32 12.16 -12.01
C ASP A 797 -5.00 11.42 -13.18
N LEU A 798 -4.59 10.20 -13.47
CA LEU A 798 -5.17 9.41 -14.57
C LEU A 798 -6.70 9.23 -14.45
N ALA A 799 -7.26 9.24 -13.22
CA ALA A 799 -8.69 9.13 -13.02
C ALA A 799 -9.45 10.31 -13.65
N GLU A 800 -9.00 11.54 -13.41
CA GLU A 800 -9.60 12.73 -14.02
C GLU A 800 -9.47 12.73 -15.54
N LEU A 801 -8.27 12.39 -16.05
CA LEU A 801 -8.05 12.26 -17.49
C LEU A 801 -9.00 11.23 -18.11
N GLY A 802 -9.18 10.08 -17.45
CA GLY A 802 -10.09 9.04 -17.91
C GLY A 802 -11.55 9.50 -18.01
N VAL A 803 -12.00 10.39 -17.13
CA VAL A 803 -13.36 10.97 -17.22
C VAL A 803 -13.48 11.94 -18.39
N LEU A 804 -12.47 12.77 -18.66
CA LEU A 804 -12.46 13.62 -19.86
C LEU A 804 -12.49 12.79 -21.15
N VAL A 805 -11.74 11.69 -21.19
CA VAL A 805 -11.80 10.73 -22.31
C VAL A 805 -13.20 10.09 -22.44
N ARG A 806 -13.87 9.77 -21.33
CA ARG A 806 -15.25 9.24 -21.37
C ARG A 806 -16.28 10.27 -21.84
N LEU A 807 -16.12 11.54 -21.47
CA LEU A 807 -16.98 12.63 -21.97
C LEU A 807 -16.78 12.84 -23.47
N ARG A 808 -15.54 12.76 -23.97
CA ARG A 808 -15.24 12.73 -25.42
C ARG A 808 -15.92 11.55 -26.11
N GLU A 809 -15.84 10.35 -25.52
CA GLU A 809 -16.51 9.16 -26.06
C GLU A 809 -18.01 9.39 -26.21
N LEU A 810 -18.66 9.94 -25.18
CA LEU A 810 -20.09 10.25 -25.20
C LEU A 810 -20.42 11.27 -26.30
N ALA A 811 -19.69 12.38 -26.36
CA ALA A 811 -19.88 13.43 -27.34
C ALA A 811 -19.78 12.90 -28.78
N LYS A 812 -18.75 12.10 -29.06
CA LYS A 812 -18.56 11.48 -30.36
C LYS A 812 -19.66 10.47 -30.68
N ALA A 813 -20.11 9.68 -29.70
CA ALA A 813 -21.19 8.72 -29.91
C ALA A 813 -22.51 9.41 -30.29
N VAL A 814 -22.80 10.57 -29.68
CA VAL A 814 -23.94 11.41 -30.07
C VAL A 814 -23.73 12.01 -31.46
N GLY A 815 -22.54 12.54 -31.75
CA GLY A 815 -22.19 13.09 -33.08
C GLY A 815 -22.36 12.08 -34.22
N GLN A 816 -22.20 10.79 -33.94
CA GLN A 816 -22.46 9.73 -34.92
C GLN A 816 -23.95 9.61 -35.28
N VAL A 817 -24.89 9.92 -34.38
CA VAL A 817 -26.35 9.80 -34.63
C VAL A 817 -27.04 11.15 -34.89
N TYR A 818 -26.43 12.25 -34.47
CA TYR A 818 -26.88 13.62 -34.68
C TYR A 818 -25.67 14.49 -35.05
N PRO A 819 -25.46 14.83 -36.34
CA PRO A 819 -24.23 15.49 -36.81
C PRO A 819 -23.84 16.79 -36.10
N PRO A 820 -24.76 17.71 -35.72
CA PRO A 820 -24.39 18.89 -34.92
C PRO A 820 -23.85 18.53 -33.53
N GLY A 821 -24.11 17.33 -33.03
CA GLY A 821 -23.51 16.79 -31.83
C GLY A 821 -23.96 17.49 -30.55
N VAL A 822 -23.02 17.69 -29.64
CA VAL A 822 -23.26 18.25 -28.30
C VAL A 822 -22.25 19.34 -27.98
N ARG A 823 -22.60 20.21 -27.03
CA ARG A 823 -21.68 21.10 -26.32
C ARG A 823 -21.80 20.79 -24.83
N LEU A 824 -20.70 20.38 -24.21
CA LEU A 824 -20.64 19.92 -22.82
C LEU A 824 -19.96 20.98 -21.95
N THR A 825 -20.69 21.55 -21.01
CA THR A 825 -20.11 22.45 -20.00
C THR A 825 -19.89 21.66 -18.70
N VAL A 826 -18.63 21.59 -18.24
CA VAL A 826 -18.25 21.04 -16.94
C VAL A 826 -18.15 22.19 -15.95
N LEU A 827 -19.05 22.21 -14.97
CA LEU A 827 -19.09 23.19 -13.90
C LEU A 827 -18.19 22.73 -12.75
N THR A 828 -17.06 23.41 -12.54
CA THR A 828 -16.20 23.19 -11.37
C THR A 828 -16.75 23.94 -10.17
N ASP A 829 -16.70 23.34 -8.99
CA ASP A 829 -17.23 23.88 -7.73
C ASP A 829 -16.15 23.97 -6.64
N GLY A 830 -14.94 24.38 -7.05
CA GLY A 830 -13.73 24.37 -6.21
C GLY A 830 -13.84 25.25 -4.96
N GLN A 831 -14.55 26.38 -5.03
CA GLN A 831 -14.69 27.34 -3.91
C GLN A 831 -16.13 27.45 -3.36
N HIS A 832 -17.11 26.86 -4.06
CA HIS A 832 -18.52 27.15 -3.86
C HIS A 832 -19.04 26.75 -2.47
N PHE A 833 -18.82 25.50 -2.06
CA PHE A 833 -19.29 24.99 -0.78
C PHE A 833 -18.27 25.15 0.36
N HIS A 834 -16.98 25.24 0.02
CA HIS A 834 -15.87 25.29 0.98
C HIS A 834 -14.86 26.35 0.55
N SER A 835 -14.40 27.16 1.50
CA SER A 835 -13.27 28.04 1.25
C SER A 835 -11.98 27.21 1.23
N ARG A 836 -11.20 27.35 0.16
CA ARG A 836 -9.95 26.64 -0.07
C ARG A 836 -8.87 27.64 -0.55
N PRO A 837 -7.57 27.35 -0.39
CA PRO A 837 -6.52 28.20 -0.93
C PRO A 837 -6.60 28.28 -2.46
N ASP A 838 -6.55 29.50 -3.02
CA ASP A 838 -6.67 29.72 -4.47
C ASP A 838 -5.57 29.02 -5.27
N SER A 839 -4.38 28.88 -4.69
CA SER A 839 -3.25 28.17 -5.30
C SER A 839 -3.57 26.70 -5.58
N ALA A 840 -4.35 26.04 -4.72
CA ALA A 840 -4.74 24.65 -4.89
C ALA A 840 -5.74 24.47 -6.04
N THR A 841 -6.77 25.33 -6.07
CA THR A 841 -7.79 25.33 -7.14
C THR A 841 -7.17 25.67 -8.49
N THR A 842 -6.30 26.68 -8.54
CA THR A 842 -5.62 27.13 -9.77
C THR A 842 -4.71 26.04 -10.33
N ALA A 843 -3.91 25.39 -9.48
CA ALA A 843 -3.03 24.30 -9.91
C ALA A 843 -3.82 23.10 -10.46
N TYR A 844 -4.93 22.76 -9.81
CA TYR A 844 -5.81 21.67 -10.25
C TYR A 844 -6.47 21.97 -11.60
N GLN A 845 -7.07 23.15 -11.76
CA GLN A 845 -7.71 23.57 -13.00
C GLN A 845 -6.73 23.71 -14.17
N ARG A 846 -5.49 24.14 -13.92
CA ARG A 846 -4.45 24.21 -14.97
C ARG A 846 -4.19 22.84 -15.59
N ILE A 847 -3.92 21.83 -14.75
CA ILE A 847 -3.67 20.47 -15.23
C ILE A 847 -4.90 19.88 -15.93
N LEU A 848 -6.12 20.18 -15.48
CA LEU A 848 -7.33 19.76 -16.19
C LEU A 848 -7.45 20.36 -17.59
N ARG A 849 -7.09 21.64 -17.77
CA ARG A 849 -7.05 22.27 -19.09
C ARG A 849 -5.99 21.62 -19.99
N ASP A 850 -4.82 21.31 -19.44
CA ASP A 850 -3.76 20.59 -20.16
C ASP A 850 -4.23 19.18 -20.58
N TYR A 851 -4.93 18.46 -19.69
CA TYR A 851 -5.54 17.17 -20.01
C TYR A 851 -6.60 17.28 -21.10
N LEU A 852 -7.47 18.29 -21.03
CA LEU A 852 -8.50 18.51 -22.03
C LEU A 852 -7.90 18.76 -23.43
N ALA A 853 -6.82 19.55 -23.50
CA ALA A 853 -6.07 19.77 -24.73
C ALA A 853 -5.45 18.46 -25.26
N MET A 854 -4.81 17.65 -24.39
CA MET A 854 -4.22 16.37 -24.79
C MET A 854 -5.26 15.33 -25.22
N VAL A 855 -6.43 15.30 -24.57
CA VAL A 855 -7.57 14.46 -24.98
C VAL A 855 -8.17 14.96 -26.29
N GLY A 856 -7.90 16.20 -26.70
CA GLY A 856 -8.33 16.82 -27.95
C GLY A 856 -9.83 17.07 -28.00
N ALA A 857 -10.45 17.42 -26.88
CA ALA A 857 -11.91 17.61 -26.76
C ALA A 857 -12.31 19.05 -26.40
N GLY A 858 -11.39 20.02 -26.49
CA GLY A 858 -11.66 21.43 -26.18
C GLY A 858 -12.60 22.13 -27.17
N ASP A 859 -12.88 21.51 -28.31
CA ASP A 859 -13.89 21.93 -29.29
C ASP A 859 -15.31 21.56 -28.87
N VAL A 860 -15.48 20.60 -27.95
CA VAL A 860 -16.81 20.10 -27.51
C VAL A 860 -17.04 20.29 -26.01
N ILE A 861 -15.98 20.26 -25.20
CA ILE A 861 -16.04 20.37 -23.74
C ILE A 861 -15.47 21.71 -23.31
N GLU A 862 -16.21 22.42 -22.47
CA GLU A 862 -15.81 23.65 -21.81
C GLU A 862 -15.71 23.43 -20.30
N LEU A 863 -14.67 23.95 -19.65
CA LEU A 863 -14.51 23.96 -18.20
C LEU A 863 -14.76 25.38 -17.69
N ILE A 864 -15.71 25.55 -16.77
CA ILE A 864 -16.03 26.86 -16.17
C ILE A 864 -16.34 26.71 -14.69
N ASP A 865 -15.92 27.68 -13.87
CA ASP A 865 -16.28 27.69 -12.46
C ASP A 865 -17.73 28.13 -12.26
N ILE A 866 -18.41 27.46 -11.34
CA ILE A 866 -19.83 27.68 -11.06
C ILE A 866 -20.11 29.08 -10.50
N ASP A 867 -19.20 29.61 -9.69
CA ASP A 867 -19.34 30.93 -9.08
C ASP A 867 -19.01 32.03 -10.09
N ASP A 868 -18.03 31.82 -10.97
CA ASP A 868 -17.73 32.74 -12.07
C ASP A 868 -18.94 32.87 -13.01
N LEU A 869 -19.51 31.73 -13.42
CA LEU A 869 -20.70 31.71 -14.27
C LEU A 869 -21.91 32.39 -13.60
N ALA A 870 -22.12 32.14 -12.32
CA ALA A 870 -23.20 32.77 -11.56
C ALA A 870 -22.94 34.26 -11.35
N HIS A 871 -21.68 34.69 -11.19
CA HIS A 871 -21.32 36.09 -11.08
C HIS A 871 -21.69 36.86 -12.35
N GLU A 872 -21.48 36.28 -13.52
CA GLU A 872 -21.84 36.90 -14.79
C GLU A 872 -23.36 36.96 -15.01
N ARG A 873 -24.11 35.95 -14.55
CA ARG A 873 -25.52 35.76 -14.93
C ARG A 873 -26.54 36.22 -13.88
N LEU A 874 -26.19 36.27 -12.59
CA LEU A 874 -27.11 36.71 -11.54
C LEU A 874 -27.14 38.23 -11.41
N SER A 875 -28.35 38.78 -11.22
CA SER A 875 -28.51 40.19 -10.83
C SER A 875 -27.96 40.45 -9.42
N GLN A 876 -27.60 41.70 -9.14
CA GLN A 876 -27.08 42.10 -7.82
C GLN A 876 -28.06 41.81 -6.69
N ASP A 877 -29.36 42.00 -6.92
CA ASP A 877 -30.41 41.72 -5.92
C ASP A 877 -30.46 40.23 -5.55
N ARG A 878 -30.35 39.34 -6.53
CA ARG A 878 -30.32 37.88 -6.30
C ARG A 878 -29.07 37.46 -5.54
N LYS A 879 -27.91 38.04 -5.86
CA LYS A 879 -26.66 37.81 -5.11
C LYS A 879 -26.80 38.26 -3.65
N ALA A 880 -27.36 39.44 -3.42
CA ALA A 880 -27.57 39.98 -2.08
C ALA A 880 -28.58 39.14 -1.27
N GLU A 881 -29.66 38.68 -1.90
CA GLU A 881 -30.66 37.82 -1.26
C GLU A 881 -30.09 36.47 -0.84
N ARG A 882 -29.36 35.80 -1.73
CA ARG A 882 -28.65 34.56 -1.40
C ARG A 882 -27.75 34.73 -0.18
N GLN A 883 -26.98 35.82 -0.14
CA GLN A 883 -26.07 36.09 0.98
C GLN A 883 -26.81 36.37 2.30
N ARG A 884 -28.00 37.02 2.25
CA ARG A 884 -28.86 37.20 3.42
C ARG A 884 -29.38 35.85 3.95
N ARG A 885 -29.82 34.95 3.07
CA ARG A 885 -30.29 33.60 3.43
C ARG A 885 -29.19 32.77 4.08
N ILE A 886 -27.99 32.73 3.49
CA ILE A 886 -26.83 32.04 4.07
C ILE A 886 -26.60 32.49 5.52
N ARG A 887 -26.56 33.81 5.78
CA ARG A 887 -26.37 34.33 7.15
C ARG A 887 -27.51 33.96 8.10
N ARG A 888 -28.77 34.03 7.63
CA ARG A 888 -29.95 33.69 8.44
C ARG A 888 -29.94 32.21 8.82
N TYR A 889 -29.78 31.33 7.85
CA TYR A 889 -29.83 29.87 8.06
C TYR A 889 -28.66 29.40 8.92
N HIS A 890 -27.46 29.96 8.71
CA HIS A 890 -26.30 29.64 9.54
C HIS A 890 -26.52 29.95 11.02
N ARG A 891 -27.03 31.16 11.32
CA ARG A 891 -27.33 31.56 12.71
C ARG A 891 -28.42 30.69 13.33
N GLY A 892 -29.55 30.49 12.64
CA GLY A 892 -30.64 29.67 13.16
C GLY A 892 -30.24 28.21 13.38
N LEU A 893 -29.44 27.63 12.49
CA LEU A 893 -28.92 26.26 12.68
C LEU A 893 -28.00 26.16 13.90
N LEU A 894 -27.12 27.15 14.13
CA LEU A 894 -26.27 27.15 15.33
C LEU A 894 -27.10 27.32 16.62
N GLU A 895 -28.14 28.14 16.60
CA GLU A 895 -29.06 28.31 17.74
C GLU A 895 -29.81 27.00 18.06
N LEU A 896 -30.29 26.27 17.04
CA LEU A 896 -30.93 24.95 17.22
C LEU A 896 -29.98 23.88 17.78
N LEU A 897 -28.70 23.92 17.39
CA LEU A 897 -27.70 22.96 17.85
C LEU A 897 -27.25 23.22 19.30
N GLY A 898 -27.42 24.44 19.83
CA GLY A 898 -27.07 24.80 21.20
C GLY A 898 -25.62 24.46 21.56
N ASP A 899 -25.43 23.79 22.70
CA ASP A 899 -24.11 23.43 23.26
C ASP A 899 -23.59 22.06 22.77
N LEU A 900 -24.18 21.46 21.74
CA LEU A 900 -23.73 20.17 21.21
C LEU A 900 -22.30 20.26 20.62
N ASP A 901 -21.35 19.58 21.26
CA ASP A 901 -19.96 19.50 20.79
C ASP A 901 -19.59 18.08 20.33
N VAL A 902 -19.51 17.91 19.01
CA VAL A 902 -19.13 16.65 18.36
C VAL A 902 -17.74 16.15 18.77
N SER A 903 -16.87 17.00 19.32
CA SER A 903 -15.52 16.62 19.76
C SER A 903 -15.46 16.00 21.14
N VAL A 904 -16.56 16.09 21.91
CA VAL A 904 -16.65 15.52 23.26
C VAL A 904 -17.36 14.17 23.24
N ASP A 905 -18.46 14.07 22.50
CA ASP A 905 -19.27 12.86 22.37
C ASP A 905 -19.96 12.81 20.99
N PRO A 906 -19.24 12.41 19.93
CA PRO A 906 -19.77 12.52 18.57
C PRO A 906 -20.99 11.64 18.33
N LEU A 907 -21.03 10.43 18.89
CA LEU A 907 -22.15 9.51 18.70
C LEU A 907 -23.42 10.04 19.37
N ARG A 908 -23.29 10.58 20.59
CA ARG A 908 -24.42 11.21 21.29
C ARG A 908 -24.93 12.44 20.54
N VAL A 909 -24.04 13.26 20.00
CA VAL A 909 -24.44 14.44 19.20
C VAL A 909 -25.23 14.01 17.96
N LEU A 910 -24.79 12.97 17.26
CA LEU A 910 -25.52 12.45 16.10
C LEU A 910 -26.90 11.89 16.47
N GLU A 911 -27.03 11.23 17.63
CA GLU A 911 -28.33 10.79 18.16
C GLU A 911 -29.25 11.97 18.47
N GLU A 912 -28.72 13.02 19.11
CA GLU A 912 -29.50 14.19 19.51
C GLU A 912 -30.00 15.00 18.31
N ILE A 913 -29.22 15.12 17.24
CA ILE A 913 -29.69 15.74 15.98
C ILE A 913 -30.92 15.00 15.43
N GLY A 914 -30.90 13.66 15.50
CA GLY A 914 -32.05 12.85 15.09
C GLY A 914 -33.31 13.17 15.90
N ARG A 915 -33.16 13.39 17.22
CA ARG A 915 -34.26 13.84 18.09
C ARG A 915 -34.74 15.25 17.74
N LEU A 916 -33.83 16.20 17.58
CA LEU A 916 -34.14 17.59 17.24
C LEU A 916 -34.85 17.70 15.88
N ALA A 917 -34.50 16.86 14.91
CA ALA A 917 -35.15 16.85 13.60
C ALA A 917 -36.63 16.41 13.65
N LEU A 918 -37.02 15.59 14.64
CA LEU A 918 -38.41 15.14 14.81
C LEU A 918 -39.31 16.23 15.41
N GLN A 919 -38.76 17.06 16.30
CA GLN A 919 -39.49 18.13 17.00
C GLN A 919 -38.64 19.42 17.06
N PRO A 920 -38.45 20.12 15.93
CA PRO A 920 -37.64 21.33 15.90
C PRO A 920 -38.34 22.51 16.59
N ASP A 921 -37.55 23.41 17.19
CA ASP A 921 -38.06 24.64 17.81
C ASP A 921 -38.44 25.67 16.74
N ASP A 922 -39.74 25.93 16.62
CA ASP A 922 -40.35 26.83 15.64
C ASP A 922 -40.08 28.32 15.91
N ARG A 923 -39.53 28.65 17.08
CA ARG A 923 -39.16 30.02 17.45
C ARG A 923 -37.84 30.48 16.81
N VAL A 924 -36.98 29.53 16.42
CA VAL A 924 -35.64 29.79 15.88
C VAL A 924 -35.66 29.83 14.35
N LEU A 925 -36.24 28.79 13.74
CA LEU A 925 -36.43 28.67 12.29
C LEU A 925 -37.82 28.09 12.03
N ASP A 926 -38.33 28.35 10.82
CA ASP A 926 -39.51 27.65 10.32
C ASP A 926 -39.33 26.12 10.44
N VAL A 927 -40.38 25.42 10.86
CA VAL A 927 -40.34 23.98 11.22
C VAL A 927 -39.82 23.13 10.06
N ASP A 928 -40.24 23.42 8.84
CA ASP A 928 -39.86 22.61 7.67
C ASP A 928 -38.41 22.88 7.27
N LEU A 929 -37.99 24.16 7.30
CA LEU A 929 -36.60 24.53 7.10
C LEU A 929 -35.67 23.93 8.16
N ALA A 930 -36.05 24.00 9.44
CA ALA A 930 -35.30 23.43 10.55
C ALA A 930 -35.12 21.92 10.37
N ARG A 931 -36.21 21.21 10.04
CA ARG A 931 -36.19 19.77 9.75
C ARG A 931 -35.28 19.46 8.57
N GLU A 932 -35.34 20.22 7.48
CA GLU A 932 -34.50 19.99 6.29
C GLU A 932 -33.01 20.15 6.61
N LEU A 933 -32.63 21.21 7.32
CA LEU A 933 -31.25 21.47 7.70
C LEU A 933 -30.70 20.40 8.66
N LEU A 934 -31.45 20.08 9.73
CA LEU A 934 -31.05 19.09 10.73
C LEU A 934 -30.96 17.67 10.14
N SER A 935 -31.92 17.29 9.30
CA SER A 935 -31.94 15.95 8.67
C SER A 935 -30.80 15.76 7.66
N ALA A 936 -30.36 16.83 6.99
CA ALA A 936 -29.25 16.77 6.04
C ALA A 936 -27.88 16.74 6.73
N LEU A 937 -27.76 17.31 7.92
CA LEU A 937 -26.47 17.57 8.57
C LEU A 937 -25.60 16.32 8.81
N PRO A 938 -26.12 15.17 9.30
CA PRO A 938 -25.33 13.96 9.49
C PRO A 938 -24.65 13.47 8.21
N ASP A 939 -25.37 13.41 7.08
CA ASP A 939 -24.85 12.92 5.80
C ASP A 939 -23.68 13.78 5.31
N PHE A 940 -23.81 15.10 5.39
CA PHE A 940 -22.74 16.02 4.99
C PHE A 940 -21.57 16.04 5.97
N PHE A 941 -21.83 15.82 7.26
CA PHE A 941 -20.77 15.65 8.26
C PHE A 941 -19.92 14.42 7.97
N HIS A 942 -20.53 13.27 7.72
CA HIS A 942 -19.78 12.05 7.34
C HIS A 942 -18.97 12.25 6.05
N SER A 943 -19.51 12.96 5.06
CA SER A 943 -18.79 13.28 3.81
C SER A 943 -17.58 14.20 4.03
N ALA A 944 -17.73 15.23 4.86
CA ALA A 944 -16.68 16.19 5.19
C ALA A 944 -15.57 15.59 6.07
N LEU A 945 -15.95 14.67 6.97
CA LEU A 945 -15.05 14.04 7.94
C LEU A 945 -13.81 13.44 7.29
N TYR A 946 -14.02 12.59 6.31
CA TYR A 946 -12.95 11.89 5.61
C TYR A 946 -12.22 12.74 4.58
N SER A 947 -12.64 13.98 4.37
CA SER A 947 -11.97 14.95 3.50
C SER A 947 -11.18 16.01 4.27
N THR A 948 -11.18 15.91 5.61
CA THR A 948 -10.50 16.84 6.51
C THR A 948 -9.12 16.29 6.87
N ALA A 949 -8.10 17.15 6.81
CA ALA A 949 -6.74 16.80 7.24
C ALA A 949 -6.58 16.99 8.75
N PRO A 950 -5.99 16.01 9.46
CA PRO A 950 -5.54 16.22 10.83
C PRO A 950 -4.32 17.15 10.83
N GLU A 951 -4.18 17.98 11.87
CA GLU A 951 -2.86 18.52 12.19
C GLU A 951 -1.97 17.36 12.59
N HIS A 952 -0.84 17.23 11.90
CA HIS A 952 0.18 16.24 12.19
C HIS A 952 1.44 16.95 12.70
N PRO A 953 2.25 16.29 13.55
CA PRO A 953 3.59 16.77 13.86
C PRO A 953 4.48 16.80 12.59
N ASP A 954 5.41 17.75 12.51
CA ASP A 954 6.31 17.91 11.35
C ASP A 954 7.23 16.69 11.12
N SER A 955 7.44 15.86 12.16
CA SER A 955 8.34 14.70 12.16
C SER A 955 7.65 13.36 11.90
N THR A 956 6.39 13.36 11.43
CA THR A 956 5.60 12.13 11.27
C THR A 956 5.11 11.97 9.83
N ASP A 957 5.14 10.74 9.31
CA ASP A 957 4.49 10.41 8.04
C ASP A 957 2.99 10.70 8.10
N LEU A 958 2.53 11.62 7.25
CA LEU A 958 1.15 12.08 7.20
C LEU A 958 0.16 10.92 7.03
N MET A 959 0.47 9.95 6.17
CA MET A 959 -0.44 8.84 5.89
C MET A 959 -0.59 7.93 7.12
N GLY A 960 0.54 7.51 7.73
CA GLY A 960 0.53 6.70 8.95
C GLY A 960 -0.15 7.40 10.12
N PHE A 961 0.13 8.70 10.32
CA PHE A 961 -0.56 9.48 11.35
C PHE A 961 -2.06 9.58 11.09
N SER A 962 -2.45 9.89 9.86
CA SER A 962 -3.86 9.96 9.47
C SER A 962 -4.55 8.60 9.62
N ALA A 963 -3.89 7.49 9.30
CA ALA A 963 -4.44 6.15 9.50
C ALA A 963 -4.76 5.90 10.99
N ARG A 964 -3.87 6.28 11.91
CA ARG A 964 -4.12 6.18 13.37
C ARG A 964 -5.28 7.08 13.84
N VAL A 965 -5.38 8.29 13.30
CA VAL A 965 -6.48 9.22 13.61
C VAL A 965 -7.82 8.66 13.13
N PHE A 966 -7.88 8.18 11.89
CA PHE A 966 -9.11 7.70 11.25
C PHE A 966 -9.43 6.23 11.52
N ALA A 967 -8.54 5.47 12.16
CA ALA A 967 -8.78 4.09 12.60
C ALA A 967 -10.10 3.99 13.40
N ASP A 968 -10.27 4.90 14.37
CA ASP A 968 -11.54 5.15 15.04
C ASP A 968 -11.69 6.64 15.40
N VAL A 969 -12.02 7.46 14.41
CA VAL A 969 -12.11 8.92 14.58
C VAL A 969 -13.16 9.35 15.62
N PHE A 970 -14.15 8.49 15.90
CA PHE A 970 -15.21 8.77 16.86
C PHE A 970 -14.81 8.44 18.30
N ASP A 971 -13.81 7.58 18.51
CA ASP A 971 -13.30 7.29 19.84
C ASP A 971 -12.32 8.38 20.31
N VAL A 972 -12.87 9.38 20.99
CA VAL A 972 -12.11 10.50 21.58
C VAL A 972 -11.67 10.24 23.02
N ARG A 973 -11.87 9.02 23.55
CA ARG A 973 -11.57 8.64 24.95
C ARG A 973 -10.77 7.35 25.07
N ASP A 974 -10.31 6.78 23.96
CA ASP A 974 -9.48 5.57 23.92
C ASP A 974 -8.25 5.72 24.84
N PRO A 975 -8.16 4.96 25.95
CA PRO A 975 -7.03 5.03 26.87
C PRO A 975 -5.75 4.44 26.27
N ARG A 976 -5.85 3.66 25.19
CA ARG A 976 -4.71 3.10 24.46
C ARG A 976 -4.17 4.09 23.43
N ALA A 977 -4.95 5.05 22.94
CA ALA A 977 -4.49 6.00 21.92
C ALA A 977 -3.45 7.00 22.46
N HIS A 978 -2.51 7.42 21.61
CA HIS A 978 -1.57 8.49 21.94
C HIS A 978 -2.31 9.84 22.11
N PRO A 979 -1.93 10.71 23.07
CA PRO A 979 -2.62 11.99 23.29
C PRO A 979 -2.72 12.88 22.05
N GLU A 980 -1.72 12.85 21.17
CA GLU A 980 -1.73 13.60 19.90
C GLU A 980 -2.77 13.07 18.91
N VAL A 981 -2.97 11.75 18.85
CA VAL A 981 -4.01 11.12 18.04
C VAL A 981 -5.38 11.54 18.55
N LEU A 982 -5.61 11.52 19.86
CA LEU A 982 -6.86 11.98 20.47
C LEU A 982 -7.11 13.47 20.19
N ARG A 983 -6.07 14.32 20.27
CA ARG A 983 -6.17 15.74 19.91
C ARG A 983 -6.56 15.92 18.45
N ALA A 984 -5.92 15.20 17.54
CA ALA A 984 -6.20 15.23 16.11
C ALA A 984 -7.62 14.73 15.78
N ARG A 985 -8.11 13.66 16.45
CA ARG A 985 -9.51 13.19 16.31
C ARG A 985 -10.51 14.30 16.64
N ARG A 986 -10.37 14.91 17.82
CA ARG A 986 -11.24 16.03 18.27
C ARG A 986 -11.23 17.20 17.28
N GLN A 987 -10.05 17.54 16.79
CA GLN A 987 -9.87 18.61 15.83
C GLN A 987 -10.52 18.29 14.47
N VAL A 988 -10.29 17.11 13.93
CA VAL A 988 -10.89 16.64 12.66
C VAL A 988 -12.42 16.69 12.75
N LEU A 989 -12.99 16.19 13.86
CA LEU A 989 -14.43 16.25 14.13
C LEU A 989 -14.95 17.71 14.10
N ARG A 990 -14.28 18.65 14.80
CA ARG A 990 -14.68 20.08 14.78
C ARG A 990 -14.62 20.71 13.39
N ARG A 991 -13.55 20.46 12.65
CA ARG A 991 -13.35 21.02 11.29
C ARG A 991 -14.36 20.47 10.29
N ALA A 992 -14.60 19.16 10.34
CA ALA A 992 -15.60 18.50 9.53
C ALA A 992 -17.01 19.01 9.84
N TRP A 993 -17.34 19.19 11.12
CA TRP A 993 -18.61 19.73 11.57
C TRP A 993 -18.89 21.14 11.05
N ARG A 994 -17.92 22.05 11.20
CA ARG A 994 -18.01 23.42 10.65
C ARG A 994 -18.21 23.41 9.13
N SER A 995 -17.51 22.52 8.43
CA SER A 995 -17.63 22.37 6.98
C SER A 995 -19.02 21.87 6.58
N ALA A 996 -19.58 20.90 7.32
CA ALA A 996 -20.92 20.37 7.07
C ALA A 996 -22.02 21.41 7.32
N VAL A 997 -21.95 22.17 8.42
CA VAL A 997 -22.86 23.28 8.72
C VAL A 997 -22.87 24.28 7.58
N ARG A 998 -21.69 24.73 7.12
CA ARG A 998 -21.59 25.65 5.97
C ARG A 998 -22.19 25.03 4.71
N TYR A 999 -21.88 23.78 4.42
CA TYR A 999 -22.35 23.10 3.22
C TYR A 999 -23.88 23.07 3.16
N VAL A 1000 -24.53 22.58 4.22
CA VAL A 1000 -26.00 22.42 4.28
C VAL A 1000 -26.69 23.77 4.14
N VAL A 1001 -26.17 24.80 4.81
CA VAL A 1001 -26.68 26.18 4.72
C VAL A 1001 -26.56 26.75 3.30
N VAL A 1002 -25.38 26.65 2.67
CA VAL A 1002 -25.15 27.17 1.33
C VAL A 1002 -26.05 26.46 0.33
N ARG A 1003 -26.11 25.11 0.40
CA ARG A 1003 -26.98 24.29 -0.45
C ARG A 1003 -28.45 24.70 -0.33
N GLN A 1004 -28.95 24.93 0.88
CA GLN A 1004 -30.35 25.34 1.07
C GLN A 1004 -30.59 26.75 0.52
N ALA A 1005 -29.67 27.68 0.79
CA ALA A 1005 -29.77 29.03 0.26
C ALA A 1005 -29.72 29.07 -1.27
N ASP A 1006 -28.93 28.20 -1.91
CA ASP A 1006 -28.89 28.03 -3.36
C ASP A 1006 -30.24 27.57 -3.92
N HIS A 1007 -30.85 26.59 -3.26
CA HIS A 1007 -32.17 26.09 -3.62
C HIS A 1007 -33.22 27.20 -3.57
N ASP A 1008 -33.31 27.89 -2.43
CA ASP A 1008 -34.32 28.91 -2.19
C ASP A 1008 -34.10 30.21 -2.99
N SER A 1009 -32.89 30.43 -3.49
CA SER A 1009 -32.54 31.59 -4.34
C SER A 1009 -32.59 31.27 -5.84
N HIS A 1010 -33.04 30.06 -6.20
CA HIS A 1010 -33.04 29.53 -7.56
C HIS A 1010 -31.68 29.64 -8.26
N TYR A 1011 -30.59 29.40 -7.53
CA TYR A 1011 -29.22 29.58 -8.02
C TYR A 1011 -28.96 28.78 -9.30
N GLU A 1012 -29.57 27.60 -9.41
CA GLU A 1012 -29.43 26.73 -10.58
C GLU A 1012 -30.03 27.27 -11.89
N ASP A 1013 -30.81 28.36 -11.86
CA ASP A 1013 -31.40 28.98 -13.06
C ASP A 1013 -30.35 29.55 -14.01
N VAL A 1014 -29.14 29.83 -13.51
CA VAL A 1014 -28.02 30.32 -14.35
C VAL A 1014 -27.57 29.26 -15.35
N PHE A 1015 -27.87 27.98 -15.12
CA PHE A 1015 -27.52 26.86 -15.98
C PHE A 1015 -28.61 26.67 -17.06
N SER A 1016 -28.44 27.37 -18.18
CA SER A 1016 -29.35 27.35 -19.35
C SER A 1016 -29.46 26.00 -20.08
N SER A 1017 -28.62 25.02 -19.73
CA SER A 1017 -28.57 23.71 -20.38
C SER A 1017 -29.71 22.81 -19.89
N ARG A 1018 -30.49 22.27 -20.82
CA ARG A 1018 -31.65 21.42 -20.52
C ARG A 1018 -31.26 19.98 -20.18
N VAL A 1019 -30.26 19.42 -20.85
CA VAL A 1019 -29.77 18.07 -20.54
C VAL A 1019 -28.75 18.14 -19.40
N ARG A 1020 -29.14 17.66 -18.22
CA ARG A 1020 -28.30 17.68 -17.01
C ARG A 1020 -27.72 16.30 -16.70
N LEU A 1021 -26.41 16.15 -16.90
CA LEU A 1021 -25.66 14.99 -16.44
C LEU A 1021 -25.35 15.14 -14.95
N THR A 1022 -25.33 14.04 -14.19
CA THR A 1022 -25.06 14.09 -12.74
C THR A 1022 -24.29 12.88 -12.23
N ASN A 1023 -23.38 13.11 -11.30
CA ASN A 1023 -22.70 12.05 -10.55
C ASN A 1023 -23.57 11.49 -9.41
N VAL A 1024 -24.69 12.14 -9.09
CA VAL A 1024 -25.68 11.74 -8.09
C VAL A 1024 -27.04 11.59 -8.79
N PRO A 1025 -27.42 10.37 -9.22
CA PRO A 1025 -28.63 10.14 -10.01
C PRO A 1025 -29.90 10.52 -9.23
N ARG A 1026 -30.77 11.33 -9.84
CA ARG A 1026 -32.06 11.78 -9.30
C ARG A 1026 -33.07 11.95 -10.43
N PRO A 1027 -34.39 11.87 -10.19
CA PRO A 1027 -35.41 12.12 -11.20
C PRO A 1027 -35.18 13.45 -11.95
N GLY A 1028 -35.37 13.44 -13.27
CA GLY A 1028 -35.15 14.59 -14.15
C GLY A 1028 -33.68 14.83 -14.56
N ARG A 1029 -32.71 14.04 -14.05
CA ARG A 1029 -31.29 14.18 -14.41
C ARG A 1029 -30.70 12.87 -14.90
N CYS A 1030 -29.85 12.93 -15.92
CA CYS A 1030 -29.18 11.76 -16.49
C CYS A 1030 -27.93 11.42 -15.66
N GLY A 1031 -27.97 10.31 -14.92
CA GLY A 1031 -26.81 9.89 -14.14
C GLY A 1031 -25.64 9.46 -15.04
N PHE A 1032 -24.43 9.93 -14.74
CA PHE A 1032 -23.22 9.69 -15.52
C PHE A 1032 -22.13 8.99 -14.71
N SER A 1033 -21.40 8.09 -15.36
CA SER A 1033 -20.32 7.27 -14.82
C SER A 1033 -19.06 7.46 -15.67
N GLY A 1034 -18.06 8.16 -15.13
CA GLY A 1034 -16.85 8.51 -15.86
C GLY A 1034 -15.89 7.34 -16.12
N LEU A 1035 -15.50 6.58 -15.08
CA LEU A 1035 -14.49 5.52 -15.22
C LEU A 1035 -15.08 4.11 -15.46
N GLY A 1036 -16.38 3.93 -15.22
CA GLY A 1036 -17.05 2.64 -15.31
C GLY A 1036 -16.63 1.69 -14.18
N GLY A 1037 -17.54 1.39 -13.25
CA GLY A 1037 -17.30 0.39 -12.21
C GLY A 1037 -16.46 0.85 -10.99
N SER A 1038 -15.91 2.06 -11.00
CA SER A 1038 -15.43 2.74 -9.79
C SER A 1038 -16.62 3.19 -8.93
N GLY A 1039 -16.60 2.86 -7.63
CA GLY A 1039 -17.54 3.42 -6.65
C GLY A 1039 -17.24 4.89 -6.29
N LEU A 1040 -16.01 5.33 -6.57
CA LEU A 1040 -15.50 6.67 -6.26
C LEU A 1040 -15.54 7.60 -7.46
N LEU A 1041 -15.77 8.88 -7.18
CA LEU A 1041 -15.50 9.96 -8.13
C LEU A 1041 -13.99 10.17 -8.22
N PRO A 1042 -13.45 10.60 -9.39
CA PRO A 1042 -12.01 10.74 -9.61
C PRO A 1042 -11.29 11.56 -8.55
N TRP A 1043 -11.90 12.67 -8.14
CA TRP A 1043 -11.33 13.60 -7.18
C TRP A 1043 -11.41 13.16 -5.71
N HIS A 1044 -12.07 12.02 -5.42
CA HIS A 1044 -12.16 11.45 -4.07
C HIS A 1044 -11.22 10.26 -3.83
N GLY A 1045 -10.44 9.86 -4.84
CA GLY A 1045 -9.46 8.78 -4.75
C GLY A 1045 -8.21 9.08 -5.56
N THR A 1046 -7.30 8.11 -5.64
CA THR A 1046 -6.15 8.09 -6.55
C THR A 1046 -6.48 7.27 -7.79
N GLY A 1047 -6.09 7.74 -8.97
CA GLY A 1047 -6.18 6.98 -10.20
C GLY A 1047 -5.34 5.71 -10.13
N ALA A 1048 -5.95 4.59 -10.48
CA ALA A 1048 -5.32 3.28 -10.44
C ALA A 1048 -5.68 2.48 -11.69
N VAL A 1049 -4.80 1.58 -12.10
CA VAL A 1049 -5.07 0.61 -13.17
C VAL A 1049 -5.17 -0.77 -12.53
N ASP A 1050 -6.32 -1.43 -12.65
CA ASP A 1050 -6.47 -2.79 -12.14
C ASP A 1050 -5.60 -3.79 -12.93
N ARG A 1051 -5.42 -5.00 -12.40
CA ARG A 1051 -4.66 -6.09 -13.04
C ARG A 1051 -5.10 -6.45 -14.46
N ARG A 1052 -6.31 -6.05 -14.90
CA ARG A 1052 -6.84 -6.30 -16.24
C ARG A 1052 -6.63 -5.13 -17.20
N GLY A 1053 -5.93 -4.08 -16.75
CA GLY A 1053 -5.69 -2.85 -17.49
C GLY A 1053 -6.84 -1.85 -17.42
N ASN A 1054 -7.84 -2.01 -16.54
CA ASN A 1054 -8.93 -1.02 -16.47
C ASN A 1054 -8.53 0.16 -15.58
N VAL A 1055 -8.66 1.37 -16.11
CA VAL A 1055 -8.55 2.60 -15.33
C VAL A 1055 -9.72 2.72 -14.36
N SER A 1056 -9.43 3.02 -13.10
CA SER A 1056 -10.37 3.22 -12.00
C SER A 1056 -9.82 4.25 -11.01
N ALA A 1057 -10.55 4.49 -9.92
CA ALA A 1057 -10.05 5.21 -8.74
C ALA A 1057 -10.25 4.35 -7.49
N ASP A 1058 -9.33 4.45 -6.54
CA ASP A 1058 -9.44 3.85 -5.20
C ASP A 1058 -8.71 4.73 -4.16
N PHE A 1059 -8.90 4.47 -2.88
CA PHE A 1059 -8.25 5.21 -1.82
C PHE A 1059 -6.73 4.93 -1.78
N ALA A 1060 -5.92 5.97 -1.61
CA ALA A 1060 -4.45 5.85 -1.58
C ALA A 1060 -3.98 4.81 -0.55
N VAL A 1061 -4.53 4.85 0.67
CA VAL A 1061 -4.19 3.88 1.73
C VAL A 1061 -4.54 2.43 1.34
N SER A 1062 -5.66 2.22 0.64
CA SER A 1062 -6.06 0.90 0.12
C SER A 1062 -5.10 0.42 -0.96
N LEU A 1063 -4.72 1.31 -1.88
CA LEU A 1063 -3.79 0.97 -2.95
C LEU A 1063 -2.41 0.56 -2.39
N TYR A 1064 -1.89 1.32 -1.42
CA TYR A 1064 -0.65 0.94 -0.75
C TYR A 1064 -0.78 -0.39 -0.03
N ASP A 1065 -1.83 -0.60 0.78
CA ASP A 1065 -2.10 -1.86 1.47
C ASP A 1065 -2.10 -3.05 0.52
N GLN A 1066 -2.73 -2.89 -0.65
CA GLN A 1066 -2.86 -3.91 -1.70
C GLN A 1066 -1.61 -4.03 -2.60
N ALA A 1067 -0.48 -3.46 -2.19
CA ALA A 1067 0.81 -3.49 -2.90
C ALA A 1067 0.73 -2.93 -4.33
N PHE A 1068 -0.03 -1.86 -4.52
CA PHE A 1068 0.14 -1.00 -5.68
C PHE A 1068 1.32 -0.05 -5.47
N VAL A 1069 2.05 0.21 -6.55
CA VAL A 1069 3.22 1.08 -6.58
C VAL A 1069 2.93 2.35 -7.38
N PRO A 1070 3.55 3.48 -7.00
CA PRO A 1070 3.34 4.75 -7.68
C PRO A 1070 3.97 4.77 -9.07
N VAL A 1071 3.25 5.31 -10.04
CA VAL A 1071 3.75 5.60 -11.39
C VAL A 1071 3.80 7.11 -11.58
N TYR A 1072 5.01 7.64 -11.68
CA TYR A 1072 5.23 9.06 -11.91
C TYR A 1072 5.25 9.36 -13.41
N SER A 1073 4.61 10.46 -13.79
CA SER A 1073 4.58 10.96 -15.17
C SER A 1073 5.08 12.40 -15.24
N PRO A 1074 5.91 12.75 -16.24
CA PRO A 1074 6.29 14.13 -16.51
C PRO A 1074 5.10 15.07 -16.74
N LEU A 1075 3.90 14.55 -17.02
CA LEU A 1075 2.68 15.35 -17.19
C LEU A 1075 2.30 16.15 -15.92
N ILE A 1076 2.61 15.63 -14.74
CA ILE A 1076 2.32 16.27 -13.46
C ILE A 1076 3.55 16.39 -12.54
N GLY A 1077 4.72 15.99 -13.04
CA GLY A 1077 5.99 16.01 -12.31
C GLY A 1077 6.21 14.80 -11.40
N ASN A 1078 7.13 14.94 -10.44
CA ASN A 1078 7.59 13.86 -9.56
C ASN A 1078 7.11 13.99 -8.11
N ARG A 1079 6.27 14.99 -7.80
CA ARG A 1079 5.78 15.26 -6.44
C ARG A 1079 4.57 14.42 -6.04
N GLN A 1080 3.86 13.86 -7.02
CA GLN A 1080 2.76 12.94 -6.79
C GLN A 1080 2.70 11.90 -7.92
N PRO A 1081 2.18 10.69 -7.66
CA PRO A 1081 1.94 9.72 -8.73
C PRO A 1081 0.84 10.21 -9.68
N TRP A 1082 1.00 9.87 -10.96
CA TRP A 1082 -0.03 10.07 -11.98
C TRP A 1082 -1.04 8.91 -12.02
N MET A 1083 -0.59 7.72 -11.63
CA MET A 1083 -1.46 6.58 -11.35
C MET A 1083 -0.76 5.61 -10.41
N MET A 1084 -1.51 4.66 -9.89
CA MET A 1084 -1.00 3.49 -9.16
C MET A 1084 -1.21 2.22 -10.00
N VAL A 1085 -0.26 1.31 -10.00
CA VAL A 1085 -0.36 0.00 -10.67
C VAL A 1085 0.04 -1.12 -9.71
N PRO A 1086 -0.43 -2.36 -9.88
CA PRO A 1086 0.06 -3.49 -9.08
C PRO A 1086 1.59 -3.58 -9.15
N ILE A 1087 2.28 -3.89 -8.05
CA ILE A 1087 3.74 -4.07 -8.05
C ILE A 1087 4.19 -5.11 -9.10
N THR A 1088 3.34 -6.10 -9.40
CA THR A 1088 3.57 -7.12 -10.43
C THR A 1088 3.52 -6.59 -11.87
N ALA A 1089 3.02 -5.37 -12.10
CA ALA A 1089 3.06 -4.69 -13.40
C ALA A 1089 4.34 -3.85 -13.59
N SER A 1090 5.21 -3.79 -12.58
CA SER A 1090 6.52 -3.14 -12.67
C SER A 1090 7.60 -4.16 -13.01
N GLU A 1091 8.65 -3.74 -13.72
CA GLU A 1091 9.81 -4.57 -14.04
C GLU A 1091 11.10 -3.77 -13.90
N VAL A 1092 12.19 -4.47 -13.56
CA VAL A 1092 13.54 -3.91 -13.52
C VAL A 1092 14.37 -4.67 -14.53
N ALA A 1093 14.75 -4.02 -15.62
CA ALA A 1093 15.65 -4.64 -16.58
C ALA A 1093 17.09 -4.61 -16.02
N PRO A 1094 17.86 -5.71 -16.16
CA PRO A 1094 19.25 -5.74 -15.75
C PRO A 1094 20.05 -4.58 -16.39
N GLY A 1095 20.75 -3.79 -15.56
CA GLY A 1095 21.59 -2.68 -16.01
C GLY A 1095 20.86 -1.36 -16.32
N GLU A 1096 19.53 -1.31 -16.28
CA GLU A 1096 18.76 -0.08 -16.49
C GLU A 1096 18.36 0.58 -15.16
N ARG A 1097 18.30 1.92 -15.15
CA ARG A 1097 17.90 2.68 -13.95
C ARG A 1097 16.38 2.75 -13.78
N GLY A 1098 15.88 2.34 -12.61
CA GLY A 1098 14.47 2.49 -12.22
C GLY A 1098 13.59 1.31 -12.60
N ALA A 1099 12.42 1.22 -11.96
CA ALA A 1099 11.36 0.36 -12.47
C ALA A 1099 10.75 0.97 -13.74
N ARG A 1100 10.46 0.11 -14.71
CA ARG A 1100 9.63 0.42 -15.87
C ARG A 1100 8.27 -0.23 -15.72
N LEU A 1101 7.28 0.32 -16.42
CA LEU A 1101 5.98 -0.32 -16.55
C LEU A 1101 6.15 -1.46 -17.56
N ASN A 1102 5.72 -2.67 -17.22
CA ASN A 1102 5.73 -3.79 -18.16
C ASN A 1102 5.00 -3.35 -19.47
N PRO A 1103 5.66 -3.43 -20.64
CA PRO A 1103 5.09 -2.95 -21.90
C PRO A 1103 3.79 -3.66 -22.32
N GLU A 1104 3.69 -4.97 -22.06
CA GLU A 1104 2.47 -5.74 -22.34
C GLU A 1104 1.31 -5.22 -21.48
N PHE A 1105 1.54 -5.03 -20.18
CA PHE A 1105 0.57 -4.46 -19.27
C PHE A 1105 0.16 -3.05 -19.69
N ALA A 1106 1.13 -2.19 -20.04
CA ALA A 1106 0.88 -0.84 -20.55
C ALA A 1106 -0.03 -0.85 -21.78
N GLY A 1107 0.19 -1.81 -22.69
CA GLY A 1107 -0.64 -2.05 -23.87
C GLY A 1107 -2.07 -2.50 -23.56
N THR A 1108 -2.38 -2.95 -22.34
CA THR A 1108 -3.75 -3.32 -21.95
C THR A 1108 -4.59 -2.17 -21.39
N ILE A 1109 -3.97 -1.03 -21.07
CA ILE A 1109 -4.60 0.08 -20.34
C ILE A 1109 -5.79 0.66 -21.14
N ARG A 1110 -6.98 0.65 -20.53
CA ARG A 1110 -8.23 1.08 -21.18
C ARG A 1110 -9.27 1.55 -20.17
N LEU A 1111 -10.27 2.31 -20.64
CA LEU A 1111 -11.47 2.56 -19.83
C LEU A 1111 -12.38 1.32 -19.80
N ARG A 1112 -13.05 1.09 -18.67
CA ARG A 1112 -13.95 -0.07 -18.50
C ARG A 1112 -15.20 0.07 -19.38
N LYS A 1113 -15.49 -0.94 -20.20
CA LYS A 1113 -16.61 -0.92 -21.17
C LYS A 1113 -17.99 -1.26 -20.58
N ARG A 1114 -18.03 -1.95 -19.43
CA ARG A 1114 -19.17 -2.38 -18.60
C ARG A 1114 -20.42 -2.97 -19.29
#